data_AF-F8A6E5-F1
#
_entry.id   AF-F8A6E5-F1
#
_cell.length_a   1.000
_cell.length_b   1.000
_cell.length_c   1.000
_cell.angle_alpha   90.00
_cell.angle_beta   90.00
_cell.angle_gamma   90.00
#
_symmetry.space_group_name_H-M   'P 1'
#
loop_
_entity.id
_entity.type
_entity.pdbx_description
1 polymer ?
#
loop_
_entity_poly.entity_id
_entity_poly.type
_entity_poly.pdbx_seq_one_letter_code
_entity_poly.pdbx_strand_id
1 'polypeptide(L)'
;MTDQPVLLFLHGVGAGDPDDVWKDVLDARLREIGYPGLGGVTVIAPKYPNSLVASDDRHPLPGITVKEPSGEEARRNRLEFDRRESAIENLLEKHERGSDWLLGEPLTDVALRAKVFAQATNYLRKPQVRANVLTRVLGEVPASGRVVIIGHSLGSVVAADVLRRLPRGVRVVGMVSIGSPLSSASFHVDGLRDGLRQPPTNLDWWVSFWNPLDPVTTHRGVSSAFPWMTDYRVRTTVNHKVHDAVTYLADARVALVVGHALHGSQSKELATVMKGLDVPVDATETLMLLALRYAYLTEVKLQGAVKERYACARREVQANAVAALMDRRTQDDRPVPAAVASLALDLTDPHSPVPEPGRISPVSKDEAVLPLISVMTANVIRPFEIDVDETVRVEALEDLTIEMGLGRQYARDLIDAGVAVREALSGSTNWVRWTALGLGAAALVAATGGLALAAAPGVAGAAAITSALAAFGPGGMIGGLLTAGVLVGTGGGGVVLGLTSPGTTAEAVEAVVSTQLTAAILRQRQELEQDFATWATLAEAGRALRREQAHLAVISDPSAPSLKELERKLRTVDRALAYLTAVGLGPGEPDGPSVSPAAILERATDAFRSVDIDGDGAPDPRRARTAADDARSAVSAFLRRKRVSTEEDADPLRGP
;
A
#
# COMPACT_ATOMS: atom_id res chain seq x y z
N MET A 1 14.28 39.08 -10.12
CA MET A 1 14.20 37.62 -10.10
C MET A 1 12.74 37.20 -10.14
N THR A 2 12.01 37.30 -11.26
CA THR A 2 10.63 36.77 -11.29
C THR A 2 10.71 35.28 -11.02
N ASP A 3 10.05 34.82 -9.96
CA ASP A 3 10.05 33.42 -9.56
C ASP A 3 9.40 32.53 -10.65
N GLN A 4 8.59 33.10 -11.54
CA GLN A 4 7.88 32.40 -12.63
C GLN A 4 8.80 31.52 -13.51
N PRO A 5 8.45 30.23 -13.72
CA PRO A 5 9.21 29.33 -14.60
C PRO A 5 9.25 29.78 -16.06
N VAL A 6 10.36 29.51 -16.73
CA VAL A 6 10.52 29.67 -18.18
C VAL A 6 10.05 28.39 -18.89
N LEU A 7 9.26 28.51 -19.95
CA LEU A 7 8.85 27.38 -20.78
C LEU A 7 9.85 27.18 -21.92
N LEU A 8 10.54 26.04 -21.96
CA LEU A 8 11.40 25.61 -23.05
C LEU A 8 10.70 24.55 -23.92
N PHE A 9 10.43 24.86 -25.18
CA PHE A 9 9.88 23.90 -26.15
C PHE A 9 10.95 23.45 -27.14
N LEU A 10 11.15 22.13 -27.24
CA LEU A 10 12.09 21.49 -28.16
C LEU A 10 11.33 20.68 -29.21
N HIS A 11 11.38 21.16 -30.45
CA HIS A 11 10.64 20.60 -31.58
C HIS A 11 11.26 19.30 -32.14
N GLY A 12 10.43 18.51 -32.83
CA GLY A 12 10.88 17.32 -33.56
C GLY A 12 11.66 17.62 -34.85
N VAL A 13 11.76 16.61 -35.70
CA VAL A 13 12.28 16.74 -37.08
C VAL A 13 11.33 17.57 -37.95
N GLY A 14 11.85 18.17 -39.02
CA GLY A 14 11.10 19.04 -39.94
C GLY A 14 11.66 20.46 -40.01
N ALA A 15 10.78 21.43 -40.29
CA ALA A 15 11.12 22.85 -40.42
C ALA A 15 11.21 23.59 -39.07
N GLY A 16 11.09 22.89 -37.95
CA GLY A 16 11.17 23.46 -36.61
C GLY A 16 9.93 24.21 -36.14
N ASP A 17 8.76 23.86 -36.69
CA ASP A 17 7.47 24.51 -36.41
C ASP A 17 7.54 26.04 -36.56
N PRO A 18 7.74 26.57 -37.78
CA PRO A 18 8.07 27.98 -38.00
C PRO A 18 6.99 28.94 -37.53
N ASP A 19 5.73 28.50 -37.52
CA ASP A 19 4.56 29.31 -37.15
C ASP A 19 4.19 29.20 -35.67
N ASP A 20 4.91 28.37 -34.90
CA ASP A 20 4.68 28.14 -33.47
C ASP A 20 3.22 27.80 -33.11
N VAL A 21 2.50 27.09 -33.99
CA VAL A 21 1.06 26.75 -33.82
C VAL A 21 0.81 25.98 -32.53
N TRP A 22 1.79 25.19 -32.08
CA TRP A 22 1.78 24.48 -30.81
C TRP A 22 1.49 25.41 -29.61
N LYS A 23 1.97 26.65 -29.67
CA LYS A 23 1.86 27.64 -28.59
C LYS A 23 0.42 28.08 -28.40
N ASP A 24 -0.26 28.39 -29.49
CA ASP A 24 -1.66 28.83 -29.46
C ASP A 24 -2.58 27.71 -28.96
N VAL A 25 -2.30 26.46 -29.35
CA VAL A 25 -3.08 25.29 -28.92
C VAL A 25 -2.88 25.02 -27.43
N LEU A 26 -1.65 25.04 -26.95
CA LEU A 26 -1.35 24.87 -25.53
C LEU A 26 -1.98 26.01 -24.70
N ASP A 27 -1.84 27.25 -25.16
CA ASP A 27 -2.37 28.44 -24.50
C ASP A 27 -3.91 28.41 -24.41
N ALA A 28 -4.58 28.03 -25.49
CA ALA A 28 -6.03 27.81 -25.50
C ALA A 28 -6.44 26.70 -24.52
N ARG A 29 -5.74 25.55 -24.56
CA ARG A 29 -6.08 24.40 -23.72
C ARG A 29 -5.85 24.67 -22.24
N LEU A 30 -4.76 25.37 -21.89
CA LEU A 30 -4.49 25.83 -20.52
C LEU A 30 -5.65 26.67 -19.97
N ARG A 31 -6.16 27.62 -20.77
CA ARG A 31 -7.29 28.46 -20.34
C ARG A 31 -8.58 27.66 -20.19
N GLU A 32 -8.83 26.72 -21.09
CA GLU A 32 -10.02 25.86 -21.03
C GLU A 32 -10.09 25.04 -19.74
N ILE A 33 -8.95 24.53 -19.27
CA ILE A 33 -8.86 23.76 -18.01
C ILE A 33 -8.68 24.65 -16.76
N GLY A 34 -8.75 25.97 -16.91
CA GLY A 34 -8.76 26.93 -15.79
C GLY A 34 -7.41 27.56 -15.41
N TYR A 35 -6.32 27.30 -16.14
CA TYR A 35 -5.03 27.97 -15.93
C TYR A 35 -4.98 29.35 -16.62
N PRO A 36 -4.10 30.28 -16.17
CA PRO A 36 -3.96 31.62 -16.79
C PRO A 36 -3.53 31.65 -18.27
N GLY A 37 -3.10 30.50 -18.83
CA GLY A 37 -2.48 30.40 -20.15
C GLY A 37 -0.97 30.68 -20.12
N LEU A 38 -0.40 31.10 -21.24
CA LEU A 38 1.01 31.48 -21.42
C LEU A 38 1.24 32.99 -21.32
N GLY A 39 0.21 33.77 -21.04
CA GLY A 39 0.33 35.22 -20.81
C GLY A 39 1.23 35.50 -19.60
N GLY A 40 2.36 36.19 -19.83
CA GLY A 40 3.34 36.49 -18.78
C GLY A 40 4.38 35.38 -18.51
N VAL A 41 4.28 34.24 -19.22
CA VAL A 41 5.30 33.19 -19.19
C VAL A 41 6.37 33.48 -20.25
N THR A 42 7.65 33.45 -19.87
CA THR A 42 8.75 33.52 -20.83
C THR A 42 8.84 32.20 -21.58
N VAL A 43 8.66 32.22 -22.90
CA VAL A 43 8.72 31.03 -23.77
C VAL A 43 9.98 31.08 -24.62
N ILE A 44 10.75 30.00 -24.60
CA ILE A 44 11.96 29.77 -25.39
C ILE A 44 11.71 28.56 -26.29
N ALA A 45 11.83 28.74 -27.61
CA ALA A 45 11.61 27.69 -28.60
C ALA A 45 12.71 27.73 -29.68
N PRO A 46 13.93 27.25 -29.37
CA PRO A 46 15.08 27.38 -30.25
C PRO A 46 14.82 26.66 -31.58
N LYS A 47 15.07 27.34 -32.70
CA LYS A 47 14.88 26.77 -34.04
C LYS A 47 16.18 26.17 -34.55
N TYR A 48 16.30 24.85 -34.55
CA TYR A 48 17.51 24.13 -34.98
C TYR A 48 17.36 23.16 -36.18
N PRO A 49 16.41 23.34 -37.12
CA PRO A 49 16.26 22.40 -38.24
C PRO A 49 17.50 22.36 -39.15
N ASN A 50 18.16 23.51 -39.35
CA ASN A 50 19.38 23.62 -40.15
C ASN A 50 20.57 22.91 -39.49
N SER A 51 20.68 23.02 -38.17
CA SER A 51 21.72 22.33 -37.38
C SER A 51 21.61 20.81 -37.48
N LEU A 52 20.42 20.26 -37.76
CA LEU A 52 20.17 18.82 -37.89
C LEU A 52 20.54 18.21 -39.26
N VAL A 53 20.83 19.01 -40.30
CA VAL A 53 21.11 18.51 -41.66
C VAL A 53 22.60 18.37 -41.91
N ALA A 54 23.32 19.49 -41.82
CA ALA A 54 24.76 19.60 -41.92
C ALA A 54 25.13 21.00 -41.41
N SER A 55 26.24 21.11 -40.69
CA SER A 55 26.68 22.38 -40.13
C SER A 55 28.19 22.48 -40.33
N ASP A 56 28.63 23.58 -40.93
CA ASP A 56 30.05 23.87 -41.13
C ASP A 56 30.71 24.35 -39.83
N ASP A 57 29.91 24.86 -38.89
CA ASP A 57 30.37 25.28 -37.57
C ASP A 57 30.87 24.09 -36.73
N ARG A 58 32.09 24.23 -36.19
CA ARG A 58 32.71 23.26 -35.28
C ARG A 58 32.64 23.76 -33.84
N HIS A 59 31.62 23.33 -33.11
CA HIS A 59 31.54 23.48 -31.66
C HIS A 59 32.00 22.20 -30.94
N PRO A 60 32.71 22.32 -29.80
CA PRO A 60 32.92 21.19 -28.91
C PRO A 60 31.57 20.74 -28.33
N LEU A 61 31.45 19.45 -28.02
CA LEU A 61 30.28 18.95 -27.31
C LEU A 61 30.19 19.64 -25.93
N PRO A 62 29.07 20.33 -25.60
CA PRO A 62 28.94 21.00 -24.30
C PRO A 62 29.15 20.00 -23.16
N GLY A 63 29.86 20.35 -22.09
CA GLY A 63 30.17 19.41 -20.99
C GLY A 63 28.93 19.00 -20.17
N ILE A 64 29.03 17.88 -19.45
CA ILE A 64 28.03 17.50 -18.43
C ILE A 64 28.25 18.39 -17.20
N THR A 65 27.19 19.04 -16.75
CA THR A 65 27.22 20.04 -15.67
C THR A 65 26.50 19.56 -14.42
N VAL A 66 25.49 18.69 -14.61
CA VAL A 66 24.69 18.06 -13.55
C VAL A 66 25.40 16.80 -13.10
N LYS A 67 25.67 16.69 -11.80
CA LYS A 67 26.30 15.52 -11.22
C LYS A 67 25.28 14.40 -11.06
N GLU A 68 25.68 13.19 -11.44
CA GLU A 68 24.94 11.99 -11.13
C GLU A 68 25.15 11.67 -9.64
N PRO A 69 24.09 11.60 -8.83
CA PRO A 69 24.23 11.29 -7.42
C PRO A 69 24.64 9.82 -7.26
N SER A 70 25.32 9.48 -6.16
CA SER A 70 25.75 8.11 -5.88
C SER A 70 25.50 7.71 -4.42
N GLY A 71 25.42 6.40 -4.16
CA GLY A 71 25.19 5.86 -2.82
C GLY A 71 23.96 6.47 -2.13
N GLU A 72 24.17 7.01 -0.93
CA GLU A 72 23.13 7.62 -0.10
C GLU A 72 22.51 8.88 -0.72
N GLU A 73 23.29 9.65 -1.48
CA GLU A 73 22.76 10.83 -2.19
C GLU A 73 21.80 10.40 -3.29
N ALA A 74 22.12 9.32 -4.03
CA ALA A 74 21.23 8.78 -5.06
C ALA A 74 19.93 8.27 -4.46
N ARG A 75 20.00 7.56 -3.33
CA ARG A 75 18.81 7.04 -2.65
C ARG A 75 17.89 8.16 -2.16
N ARG A 76 18.45 9.20 -1.54
CA ARG A 76 17.65 10.36 -1.07
C ARG A 76 17.05 11.14 -2.24
N ASN A 77 17.85 11.44 -3.27
CA ASN A 77 17.35 12.08 -4.47
C ASN A 77 16.23 11.26 -5.13
N ARG A 78 16.36 9.92 -5.15
CA ARG A 78 15.34 9.04 -5.68
C ARG A 78 14.04 9.11 -4.89
N LEU A 79 14.10 9.05 -3.56
CA LEU A 79 12.93 9.17 -2.70
C LEU A 79 12.22 10.53 -2.86
N GLU A 80 12.99 11.62 -2.94
CA GLU A 80 12.45 12.97 -3.17
C GLU A 80 11.88 13.13 -4.59
N PHE A 81 12.48 12.47 -5.57
CA PHE A 81 11.95 12.42 -6.94
C PHE A 81 10.63 11.67 -7.00
N ASP A 82 10.56 10.45 -6.44
CA ASP A 82 9.33 9.64 -6.41
C ASP A 82 8.21 10.43 -5.71
N ARG A 83 8.50 11.16 -4.62
CA ARG A 83 7.49 12.03 -3.97
C ARG A 83 6.93 13.12 -4.90
N ARG A 84 7.78 13.75 -5.70
CA ARG A 84 7.39 14.79 -6.67
C ARG A 84 6.64 14.18 -7.85
N GLU A 85 7.05 13.00 -8.29
CA GLU A 85 6.37 12.23 -9.34
C GLU A 85 4.97 11.78 -8.90
N SER A 86 4.84 11.15 -7.73
CA SER A 86 3.54 10.74 -7.16
C SER A 86 2.54 11.91 -7.08
N ALA A 87 3.01 13.14 -6.84
CA ALA A 87 2.15 14.31 -6.84
C ALA A 87 1.53 14.61 -8.21
N ILE A 88 2.30 14.39 -9.29
CA ILE A 88 1.82 14.52 -10.67
C ILE A 88 0.92 13.35 -11.05
N GLU A 89 1.19 12.14 -10.56
CA GLU A 89 0.29 11.00 -10.78
C GLU A 89 -1.07 11.25 -10.14
N ASN A 90 -1.09 11.69 -8.88
CA ASN A 90 -2.32 12.07 -8.18
C ASN A 90 -3.09 13.20 -8.88
N LEU A 91 -2.36 14.18 -9.45
CA LEU A 91 -2.96 15.25 -10.25
C LEU A 91 -3.68 14.69 -11.48
N LEU A 92 -3.07 13.72 -12.16
CA LEU A 92 -3.61 13.09 -13.37
C LEU A 92 -4.77 12.13 -13.07
N GLU A 93 -4.66 11.30 -12.03
CA GLU A 93 -5.71 10.36 -11.60
C GLU A 93 -7.01 11.07 -11.18
N LYS A 94 -6.91 12.21 -10.47
CA LYS A 94 -8.08 13.03 -10.13
C LYS A 94 -8.86 13.46 -11.38
N HIS A 95 -8.17 13.68 -12.49
CA HIS A 95 -8.77 14.05 -13.76
C HIS A 95 -9.33 12.85 -14.54
N GLU A 96 -8.97 11.61 -14.17
CA GLU A 96 -9.45 10.36 -14.78
C GLU A 96 -10.71 9.78 -14.12
N ARG A 97 -11.04 10.15 -12.87
CA ARG A 97 -12.24 9.69 -12.11
C ARG A 97 -13.61 10.01 -12.75
N GLY A 98 -13.65 10.44 -14.01
CA GLY A 98 -14.85 10.65 -14.82
C GLY A 98 -14.88 9.93 -16.18
N SER A 99 -13.92 9.05 -16.49
CA SER A 99 -13.92 8.32 -17.78
C SER A 99 -13.80 6.80 -17.62
N ASP A 100 -14.95 6.12 -17.56
CA ASP A 100 -15.05 4.66 -17.67
C ASP A 100 -14.52 4.16 -19.02
N TRP A 101 -13.69 3.11 -19.04
CA TRP A 101 -13.63 2.17 -20.17
C TRP A 101 -12.75 0.92 -19.88
N LEU A 102 -13.31 -0.24 -20.27
CA LEU A 102 -12.81 -1.62 -20.23
C LEU A 102 -11.79 -1.96 -21.33
N LEU A 103 -11.24 -3.16 -21.25
CA LEU A 103 -10.13 -3.69 -22.06
C LEU A 103 -10.35 -3.78 -23.58
N GLY A 104 -9.28 -3.43 -24.32
CA GLY A 104 -8.69 -4.30 -25.35
C GLY A 104 -9.05 -4.05 -26.81
N GLU A 105 -8.08 -3.63 -27.63
CA GLU A 105 -7.93 -4.09 -29.03
C GLU A 105 -6.45 -4.03 -29.47
N PRO A 106 -5.98 -4.98 -30.30
CA PRO A 106 -4.59 -5.05 -30.77
C PRO A 106 -4.40 -4.16 -32.01
N LEU A 107 -3.39 -3.28 -31.97
CA LEU A 107 -3.03 -2.45 -33.12
C LEU A 107 -1.83 -3.04 -33.85
N THR A 108 -1.99 -3.23 -35.15
CA THR A 108 -1.00 -3.75 -36.10
C THR A 108 0.11 -2.74 -36.39
N ASP A 109 1.34 -3.24 -36.39
CA ASP A 109 2.60 -2.53 -36.58
C ASP A 109 2.72 -1.97 -38.01
N VAL A 110 2.77 -0.64 -38.17
CA VAL A 110 3.06 0.03 -39.44
C VAL A 110 4.40 0.74 -39.32
N ALA A 111 5.44 0.07 -39.82
CA ALA A 111 6.79 0.60 -39.88
C ALA A 111 6.91 1.71 -40.95
N LEU A 112 7.30 2.93 -40.53
CA LEU A 112 7.59 4.05 -41.44
C LEU A 112 9.11 4.26 -41.63
N ARG A 113 9.59 3.99 -42.84
CA ARG A 113 10.81 4.54 -43.48
C ARG A 113 10.33 5.48 -44.60
N ALA A 114 10.97 6.55 -45.08
CA ALA A 114 12.32 7.11 -45.00
C ALA A 114 12.24 8.64 -45.28
N LYS A 115 13.28 9.41 -44.93
CA LYS A 115 13.48 10.88 -44.95
C LYS A 115 13.28 11.61 -43.61
N VAL A 116 12.17 11.39 -42.90
CA VAL A 116 11.89 12.01 -41.59
C VAL A 116 12.95 11.63 -40.53
N PHE A 117 13.52 10.42 -40.63
CA PHE A 117 14.60 9.96 -39.75
C PHE A 117 16.00 10.48 -40.10
N ALA A 118 16.23 11.20 -41.21
CA ALA A 118 17.59 11.63 -41.56
C ALA A 118 18.15 12.63 -40.54
N GLN A 119 17.35 13.62 -40.14
CA GLN A 119 17.71 14.58 -39.10
C GLN A 119 17.90 13.90 -37.73
N ALA A 120 17.01 12.97 -37.37
CA ALA A 120 17.16 12.17 -36.15
C ALA A 120 18.45 11.33 -36.18
N THR A 121 18.71 10.64 -37.29
CA THR A 121 19.93 9.84 -37.49
C THR A 121 21.18 10.72 -37.41
N ASN A 122 21.15 11.93 -37.97
CA ASN A 122 22.25 12.87 -37.90
C ASN A 122 22.55 13.28 -36.45
N TYR A 123 21.52 13.63 -35.67
CA TYR A 123 21.71 13.97 -34.25
C TYR A 123 22.29 12.80 -33.45
N LEU A 124 21.79 11.58 -33.68
CA LEU A 124 22.23 10.39 -32.97
C LEU A 124 23.66 9.97 -33.35
N ARG A 125 24.06 10.10 -34.62
CA ARG A 125 25.30 9.50 -35.15
C ARG A 125 26.41 10.48 -35.47
N LYS A 126 26.14 11.78 -35.59
CA LYS A 126 27.14 12.80 -35.94
C LYS A 126 27.41 13.71 -34.73
N PRO A 127 28.55 13.53 -34.03
CA PRO A 127 28.88 14.31 -32.83
C PRO A 127 28.83 15.83 -33.04
N GLN A 128 29.21 16.30 -34.24
CA GLN A 128 29.19 17.73 -34.55
C GLN A 128 27.77 18.29 -34.68
N VAL A 129 26.84 17.53 -35.28
CA VAL A 129 25.43 17.91 -35.36
C VAL A 129 24.84 18.00 -33.95
N ARG A 130 25.10 16.98 -33.12
CA ARG A 130 24.71 16.96 -31.71
C ARG A 130 25.25 18.17 -30.95
N ALA A 131 26.54 18.45 -31.08
CA ALA A 131 27.19 19.60 -30.42
C ALA A 131 26.57 20.93 -30.84
N ASN A 132 26.26 21.12 -32.12
CA ASN A 132 25.70 22.38 -32.62
C ASN A 132 24.26 22.60 -32.16
N VAL A 133 23.44 21.53 -32.15
CA VAL A 133 22.07 21.59 -31.59
C VAL A 133 22.14 21.92 -30.09
N LEU A 134 22.98 21.23 -29.32
CA LEU A 134 23.11 21.48 -27.88
C LEU A 134 23.63 22.89 -27.57
N THR A 135 24.66 23.35 -28.27
CA THR A 135 25.20 24.72 -28.10
C THR A 135 24.15 25.77 -28.37
N ARG A 136 23.32 25.58 -29.41
CA ARG A 136 22.24 26.50 -29.74
C ARG A 136 21.17 26.53 -28.65
N VAL A 137 20.69 25.37 -28.21
CA VAL A 137 19.66 25.29 -27.16
C VAL A 137 20.19 25.88 -25.84
N LEU A 138 21.39 25.46 -25.41
CA LEU A 138 21.98 25.93 -24.15
C LEU A 138 22.33 27.44 -24.18
N GLY A 139 22.57 28.01 -25.36
CA GLY A 139 22.81 29.45 -25.52
C GLY A 139 21.58 30.32 -25.28
N GLU A 140 20.37 29.76 -25.39
CA GLU A 140 19.11 30.47 -25.16
C GLU A 140 18.56 30.24 -23.73
N VAL A 141 18.93 29.14 -23.07
CA VAL A 141 18.52 28.82 -21.70
C VAL A 141 19.13 29.80 -20.69
N PRO A 142 18.36 30.27 -19.68
CA PRO A 142 18.88 31.16 -18.65
C PRO A 142 20.01 30.52 -17.82
N ALA A 143 20.94 31.34 -17.31
CA ALA A 143 22.05 30.86 -16.48
C ALA A 143 21.61 30.32 -15.10
N SER A 144 20.44 30.76 -14.61
CA SER A 144 19.80 30.28 -13.39
C SER A 144 18.29 30.50 -13.43
N GLY A 145 17.55 29.75 -12.60
CA GLY A 145 16.09 29.89 -12.46
C GLY A 145 15.35 28.56 -12.63
N ARG A 146 14.02 28.66 -12.76
CA ARG A 146 13.11 27.52 -12.93
C ARG A 146 12.74 27.37 -14.41
N VAL A 147 12.77 26.14 -14.92
CA VAL A 147 12.46 25.83 -16.32
C VAL A 147 11.46 24.67 -16.38
N VAL A 148 10.46 24.78 -17.26
CA VAL A 148 9.60 23.68 -17.70
C VAL A 148 10.04 23.28 -19.10
N ILE A 149 10.30 22.00 -19.35
CA ILE A 149 10.75 21.52 -20.66
C ILE A 149 9.65 20.70 -21.32
N ILE A 150 9.30 21.03 -22.56
CA ILE A 150 8.46 20.20 -23.42
C ILE A 150 9.31 19.70 -24.60
N GLY A 151 9.46 18.38 -24.72
CA GLY A 151 10.18 17.75 -25.83
C GLY A 151 9.26 16.94 -26.72
N HIS A 152 9.14 17.32 -28.00
CA HIS A 152 8.34 16.60 -28.99
C HIS A 152 9.21 15.75 -29.93
N SER A 153 8.87 14.47 -30.11
CA SER A 153 9.56 13.59 -31.07
C SER A 153 11.08 13.60 -30.84
N LEU A 154 11.92 13.91 -31.84
CA LEU A 154 13.37 14.08 -31.65
C LEU A 154 13.72 15.09 -30.54
N GLY A 155 12.91 16.13 -30.34
CA GLY A 155 13.08 17.12 -29.29
C GLY A 155 13.03 16.54 -27.88
N SER A 156 12.37 15.39 -27.65
CA SER A 156 12.45 14.69 -26.35
C SER A 156 13.82 14.08 -26.09
N VAL A 157 14.50 13.60 -27.15
CA VAL A 157 15.86 13.09 -27.09
C VAL A 157 16.84 14.24 -26.80
N VAL A 158 16.65 15.37 -27.49
CA VAL A 158 17.43 16.60 -27.23
C VAL A 158 17.20 17.09 -25.80
N ALA A 159 15.95 17.09 -25.32
CA ALA A 159 15.61 17.48 -23.94
C ALA A 159 16.36 16.64 -22.90
N ALA A 160 16.37 15.32 -23.06
CA ALA A 160 17.08 14.41 -22.15
C ALA A 160 18.60 14.63 -22.16
N ASP A 161 19.18 14.99 -23.30
CA ASP A 161 20.61 15.31 -23.40
C ASP A 161 20.95 16.70 -22.83
N VAL A 162 20.09 17.69 -23.08
CA VAL A 162 20.18 19.04 -22.51
C VAL A 162 20.09 18.99 -20.98
N LEU A 163 19.19 18.17 -20.43
CA LEU A 163 18.95 18.05 -19.00
C LEU A 163 20.23 17.85 -18.17
N ARG A 164 21.17 17.04 -18.69
CA ARG A 164 22.47 16.74 -18.05
C ARG A 164 23.52 17.85 -18.19
N ARG A 165 23.25 18.82 -19.06
CA ARG A 165 24.18 19.89 -19.50
C ARG A 165 23.67 21.28 -19.17
N LEU A 166 22.52 21.40 -18.50
CA LEU A 166 21.95 22.67 -18.05
C LEU A 166 22.88 23.40 -17.07
N PRO A 167 22.90 24.74 -17.07
CA PRO A 167 23.64 25.49 -16.06
C PRO A 167 23.28 25.05 -14.63
N ARG A 168 24.26 25.00 -13.72
CA ARG A 168 24.05 24.49 -12.34
C ARG A 168 22.99 25.25 -11.54
N GLY A 169 22.72 26.51 -11.90
CA GLY A 169 21.69 27.32 -11.27
C GLY A 169 20.27 27.09 -11.82
N VAL A 170 20.11 26.19 -12.81
CA VAL A 170 18.81 25.89 -13.43
C VAL A 170 18.20 24.64 -12.81
N ARG A 171 16.98 24.79 -12.30
CA ARG A 171 16.12 23.70 -11.84
C ARG A 171 15.03 23.45 -12.89
N VAL A 172 14.89 22.22 -13.34
CA VAL A 172 13.80 21.79 -14.22
C VAL A 172 12.64 21.35 -13.34
N VAL A 173 11.63 22.22 -13.21
CA VAL A 173 10.47 21.99 -12.34
C VAL A 173 9.45 21.04 -12.95
N GLY A 174 9.61 20.68 -14.22
CA GLY A 174 8.84 19.66 -14.89
C GLY A 174 9.37 19.40 -16.29
N MET A 175 9.44 18.13 -16.68
CA MET A 175 9.75 17.71 -18.04
C MET A 175 8.57 16.93 -18.61
N VAL A 176 8.06 17.37 -19.76
CA VAL A 176 6.99 16.72 -20.49
C VAL A 176 7.54 16.28 -21.83
N SER A 177 7.40 14.99 -22.15
CA SER A 177 7.75 14.49 -23.48
C SER A 177 6.52 14.00 -24.21
N ILE A 178 6.41 14.31 -25.50
CA ILE A 178 5.24 13.98 -26.32
C ILE A 178 5.69 13.30 -27.62
N GLY A 179 5.11 12.16 -27.95
CA GLY A 179 5.50 11.39 -29.15
C GLY A 179 6.96 10.93 -29.14
N SER A 180 7.50 10.63 -27.96
CA SER A 180 8.94 10.39 -27.76
C SER A 180 9.42 9.04 -28.31
N PRO A 181 10.54 8.99 -29.08
CA PRO A 181 11.13 7.74 -29.55
C PRO A 181 12.12 7.10 -28.58
N LEU A 182 12.33 7.66 -27.37
CA LEU A 182 13.39 7.24 -26.43
C LEU A 182 13.28 5.78 -25.95
N SER A 183 12.08 5.21 -25.99
CA SER A 183 11.81 3.80 -25.72
C SER A 183 12.43 2.87 -26.77
N SER A 184 12.63 3.36 -27.99
CA SER A 184 13.22 2.61 -29.10
C SER A 184 14.71 2.37 -28.91
N ALA A 185 15.16 1.12 -29.10
CA ALA A 185 16.57 0.77 -29.11
C ALA A 185 17.34 1.45 -30.27
N SER A 186 16.64 1.86 -31.34
CA SER A 186 17.25 2.56 -32.48
C SER A 186 17.63 4.01 -32.17
N PHE A 187 17.11 4.58 -31.06
CA PHE A 187 17.41 5.94 -30.59
C PHE A 187 18.41 5.90 -29.44
N HIS A 188 19.60 5.36 -29.73
CA HIS A 188 20.73 5.38 -28.79
C HIS A 188 21.55 6.65 -28.96
N VAL A 189 21.62 7.46 -27.91
CA VAL A 189 22.58 8.56 -27.78
C VAL A 189 23.68 8.11 -26.83
N ASP A 190 24.94 8.23 -27.26
CA ASP A 190 26.10 7.79 -26.50
C ASP A 190 26.07 8.30 -25.05
N GLY A 191 26.05 7.35 -24.11
CA GLY A 191 26.08 7.58 -22.67
C GLY A 191 24.81 8.20 -22.07
N LEU A 192 23.73 8.40 -22.85
CA LEU A 192 22.49 9.01 -22.35
C LEU A 192 21.77 8.10 -21.36
N ARG A 193 21.55 6.83 -21.73
CA ARG A 193 20.86 5.86 -20.86
C ARG A 193 21.63 5.58 -19.58
N ASP A 194 22.94 5.39 -19.70
CA ASP A 194 23.80 5.15 -18.53
C ASP A 194 23.80 6.35 -17.59
N GLY A 195 23.83 7.56 -18.14
CA GLY A 195 23.86 8.78 -17.35
C GLY A 195 22.51 9.30 -16.87
N LEU A 196 21.44 8.54 -17.13
CA LEU A 196 20.08 8.77 -16.63
C LEU A 196 19.56 7.49 -15.97
N ARG A 197 20.44 6.65 -15.43
CA ARG A 197 20.04 5.50 -14.60
C ARG A 197 19.32 5.94 -13.32
N GLN A 198 19.69 7.11 -12.81
CA GLN A 198 19.04 7.81 -11.70
C GLN A 198 18.45 9.13 -12.21
N PRO A 199 17.36 9.62 -11.61
CA PRO A 199 16.84 10.94 -11.94
C PRO A 199 17.91 12.02 -11.66
N PRO A 200 18.14 12.98 -12.58
CA PRO A 200 19.04 14.10 -12.34
C PRO A 200 18.62 14.95 -11.14
N THR A 201 19.58 15.43 -10.35
CA THR A 201 19.31 16.22 -9.13
C THR A 201 18.66 17.57 -9.39
N ASN A 202 18.73 18.07 -10.61
CA ASN A 202 18.09 19.30 -11.04
C ASN A 202 16.69 19.09 -11.64
N LEU A 203 16.17 17.86 -11.68
CA LEU A 203 14.86 17.53 -12.23
C LEU A 203 13.87 17.24 -11.09
N ASP A 204 12.69 17.85 -11.16
CA ASP A 204 11.62 17.60 -10.20
C ASP A 204 10.77 16.37 -10.56
N TRP A 205 10.35 16.25 -11.81
CA TRP A 205 9.59 15.11 -12.32
C TRP A 205 9.66 15.08 -13.86
N TRP A 206 9.37 13.91 -14.44
CA TRP A 206 9.26 13.73 -15.88
C TRP A 206 8.03 12.88 -16.22
N VAL A 207 7.14 13.40 -17.04
CA VAL A 207 6.01 12.66 -17.61
C VAL A 207 6.17 12.52 -19.13
N SER A 208 5.95 11.32 -19.66
CA SER A 208 5.81 11.13 -21.11
C SER A 208 4.39 10.81 -21.50
N PHE A 209 3.92 11.47 -22.56
CA PHE A 209 2.66 11.15 -23.21
C PHE A 209 2.94 10.48 -24.54
N TRP A 210 2.35 9.30 -24.71
CA TRP A 210 2.47 8.51 -25.94
C TRP A 210 1.10 8.16 -26.49
N ASN A 211 1.04 7.94 -27.80
CA ASN A 211 -0.19 7.58 -28.49
C ASN A 211 0.06 6.22 -29.16
N PRO A 212 -0.77 5.19 -28.92
CA PRO A 212 -0.56 3.90 -29.54
C PRO A 212 -0.76 3.90 -31.06
N LEU A 213 -1.43 4.92 -31.61
CA LEU A 213 -1.52 5.13 -33.05
C LEU A 213 -0.30 5.85 -33.62
N ASP A 214 0.59 6.37 -32.75
CA ASP A 214 1.82 7.03 -33.17
C ASP A 214 2.96 6.00 -33.34
N PRO A 215 3.38 5.71 -34.59
CA PRO A 215 4.41 4.71 -34.86
C PRO A 215 5.80 5.12 -34.36
N VAL A 216 6.03 6.41 -34.09
CA VAL A 216 7.34 6.90 -33.59
C VAL A 216 7.57 6.47 -32.14
N THR A 217 6.51 6.30 -31.35
CA THR A 217 6.60 5.86 -29.95
C THR A 217 6.91 4.37 -29.81
N THR A 218 6.94 3.61 -30.91
CA THR A 218 7.08 2.14 -30.91
C THR A 218 6.00 1.43 -30.08
N HIS A 219 4.82 2.04 -29.98
CA HIS A 219 3.67 1.52 -29.22
C HIS A 219 3.94 1.32 -27.71
N ARG A 220 4.92 2.03 -27.14
CA ARG A 220 5.26 1.95 -25.71
C ARG A 220 5.80 3.28 -25.20
N GLY A 221 5.63 3.51 -23.90
CA GLY A 221 6.15 4.69 -23.23
C GLY A 221 7.66 4.64 -22.92
N VAL A 222 8.19 5.80 -22.54
CA VAL A 222 9.61 6.07 -22.28
C VAL A 222 10.12 5.39 -20.99
N SER A 223 9.23 5.06 -20.06
CA SER A 223 9.56 4.39 -18.79
C SER A 223 10.24 3.04 -19.00
N SER A 224 9.99 2.39 -20.14
CA SER A 224 10.70 1.18 -20.55
C SER A 224 12.22 1.37 -20.71
N ALA A 225 12.69 2.61 -20.95
CA ALA A 225 14.09 2.98 -20.96
C ALA A 225 14.55 3.67 -19.66
N PHE A 226 13.64 4.39 -18.99
CA PHE A 226 13.90 5.14 -17.76
C PHE A 226 12.81 4.81 -16.71
N PRO A 227 12.95 3.74 -15.91
CA PRO A 227 11.87 3.22 -15.06
C PRO A 227 11.46 4.12 -13.87
N TRP A 228 12.00 5.33 -13.83
CA TRP A 228 11.82 6.30 -12.77
C TRP A 228 10.98 7.49 -13.19
N MET A 229 10.52 7.51 -14.44
CA MET A 229 9.58 8.49 -14.95
C MET A 229 8.27 7.80 -15.34
N THR A 230 7.14 8.50 -15.26
CA THR A 230 5.81 7.94 -15.58
C THR A 230 5.41 8.21 -17.04
N ASP A 231 4.70 7.23 -17.62
CA ASP A 231 4.09 7.33 -18.95
C ASP A 231 2.56 7.40 -18.85
N TYR A 232 1.95 8.26 -19.67
CA TYR A 232 0.50 8.36 -19.85
C TYR A 232 0.12 8.19 -21.31
N ARG A 233 -1.00 7.52 -21.54
CA ARG A 233 -1.52 7.29 -22.88
C ARG A 233 -2.46 8.41 -23.30
N VAL A 234 -2.13 9.12 -24.38
CA VAL A 234 -3.04 10.07 -25.06
C VAL A 234 -3.94 9.31 -26.02
N ARG A 235 -5.22 9.70 -26.06
CA ARG A 235 -6.21 9.15 -26.99
C ARG A 235 -6.51 10.18 -28.06
N THR A 236 -6.41 9.79 -29.32
CA THR A 236 -6.78 10.63 -30.46
C THR A 236 -7.66 9.84 -31.41
N THR A 237 -8.41 10.53 -32.25
CA THR A 237 -9.03 9.89 -33.41
C THR A 237 -7.94 9.43 -34.38
N VAL A 238 -8.23 8.36 -35.14
CA VAL A 238 -7.32 7.86 -36.18
C VAL A 238 -7.16 8.93 -37.25
N ASN A 239 -6.00 9.57 -37.32
CA ASN A 239 -5.65 10.52 -38.36
C ASN A 239 -4.13 10.47 -38.64
N HIS A 240 -3.70 11.06 -39.76
CA HIS A 240 -2.27 11.10 -40.14
C HIS A 240 -1.44 12.09 -39.30
N LYS A 241 -2.08 12.85 -38.39
CA LYS A 241 -1.47 13.87 -37.53
C LYS A 241 -1.30 13.39 -36.08
N VAL A 242 -1.49 12.10 -35.82
CA VAL A 242 -1.37 11.48 -34.49
C VAL A 242 0.00 11.75 -33.83
N HIS A 243 1.04 11.98 -34.63
CA HIS A 243 2.39 12.30 -34.17
C HIS A 243 2.63 13.82 -33.99
N ASP A 244 1.78 14.70 -34.52
CA ASP A 244 2.03 16.14 -34.48
C ASP A 244 2.00 16.67 -33.04
N ALA A 245 2.90 17.61 -32.71
CA ALA A 245 2.99 18.19 -31.36
C ALA A 245 1.64 18.80 -30.92
N VAL A 246 0.97 19.50 -31.84
CA VAL A 246 -0.35 20.10 -31.65
C VAL A 246 -1.38 19.07 -31.19
N THR A 247 -1.35 17.86 -31.75
CA THR A 247 -2.30 16.80 -31.41
C THR A 247 -2.14 16.36 -29.95
N TYR A 248 -0.90 16.25 -29.47
CA TYR A 248 -0.62 15.93 -28.07
C TYR A 248 -0.99 17.09 -27.14
N LEU A 249 -0.59 18.33 -27.50
CA LEU A 249 -0.82 19.52 -26.66
C LEU A 249 -2.30 19.90 -26.54
N ALA A 250 -3.15 19.39 -27.42
CA ALA A 250 -4.60 19.52 -27.31
C ALA A 250 -5.22 18.62 -26.22
N ASP A 251 -4.52 17.58 -25.74
CA ASP A 251 -5.02 16.73 -24.65
C ASP A 251 -5.02 17.52 -23.32
N ALA A 252 -6.15 17.46 -22.59
CA ALA A 252 -6.29 18.15 -21.30
C ALA A 252 -5.22 17.77 -20.29
N ARG A 253 -4.77 16.51 -20.27
CA ARG A 253 -3.78 16.00 -19.31
C ARG A 253 -2.40 16.56 -19.58
N VAL A 254 -2.04 16.76 -20.84
CA VAL A 254 -0.79 17.44 -21.22
C VAL A 254 -0.82 18.89 -20.74
N ALA A 255 -1.92 19.60 -21.03
CA ALA A 255 -2.09 20.97 -20.54
C ALA A 255 -2.15 21.04 -19.00
N LEU A 256 -2.72 20.05 -18.33
CA LEU A 256 -2.82 19.98 -16.86
C LEU A 256 -1.44 19.92 -16.21
N VAL A 257 -0.56 19.02 -16.65
CA VAL A 257 0.79 18.93 -16.08
C VAL A 257 1.66 20.13 -16.43
N VAL A 258 1.50 20.69 -17.64
CA VAL A 258 2.21 21.92 -18.05
C VAL A 258 1.71 23.12 -17.23
N GLY A 259 0.40 23.22 -17.04
CA GLY A 259 -0.23 24.26 -16.24
C GLY A 259 0.22 24.20 -14.79
N HIS A 260 0.26 22.99 -14.21
CA HIS A 260 0.79 22.77 -12.87
C HIS A 260 2.27 23.16 -12.76
N ALA A 261 3.10 22.78 -13.74
CA ALA A 261 4.52 23.13 -13.75
C ALA A 261 4.76 24.64 -13.83
N LEU A 262 3.94 25.37 -14.60
CA LEU A 262 4.08 26.80 -14.82
C LEU A 262 3.46 27.64 -13.69
N HIS A 263 2.30 27.22 -13.18
CA HIS A 263 1.44 28.05 -12.32
C HIS A 263 1.17 27.44 -10.93
N GLY A 264 1.58 26.21 -10.67
CA GLY A 264 1.35 25.48 -9.42
C GLY A 264 -0.01 24.76 -9.34
N SER A 265 -0.30 24.21 -8.16
CA SER A 265 -1.58 23.53 -7.89
C SER A 265 -2.75 24.52 -7.88
N GLN A 266 -3.86 24.12 -8.50
CA GLN A 266 -5.14 24.85 -8.45
C GLN A 266 -6.14 24.24 -7.45
N SER A 267 -5.71 23.24 -6.68
CA SER A 267 -6.59 22.50 -5.76
C SER A 267 -7.20 23.44 -4.72
N LYS A 268 -8.53 23.62 -4.78
CA LYS A 268 -9.33 24.33 -3.77
C LYS A 268 -10.02 23.39 -2.79
N GLU A 269 -9.90 22.07 -3.00
CA GLU A 269 -10.61 21.04 -2.24
C GLU A 269 -10.26 21.08 -0.75
N LEU A 270 -8.99 21.29 -0.41
CA LEU A 270 -8.56 21.42 0.99
C LEU A 270 -9.33 22.53 1.74
N ALA A 271 -9.57 23.67 1.09
CA ALA A 271 -10.27 24.79 1.71
C ALA A 271 -11.77 24.48 1.94
N THR A 272 -12.37 23.62 1.12
CA THR A 272 -13.74 23.13 1.33
C THR A 272 -13.78 22.10 2.46
N VAL A 273 -12.78 21.22 2.53
CA VAL A 273 -12.67 20.14 3.51
C VAL A 273 -12.45 20.64 4.94
N MET A 274 -11.73 21.75 5.14
CA MET A 274 -11.53 22.35 6.47
C MET A 274 -12.83 22.79 7.18
N LYS A 275 -13.99 22.76 6.51
CA LYS A 275 -15.31 23.07 7.08
C LYS A 275 -16.05 21.84 7.64
N GLY A 276 -15.33 20.87 8.20
CA GLY A 276 -15.94 19.70 8.84
C GLY A 276 -16.90 20.09 9.97
N LEU A 277 -17.98 19.32 10.14
CA LEU A 277 -18.91 19.49 11.26
C LEU A 277 -18.49 18.60 12.43
N ASP A 278 -18.79 19.04 13.65
CA ASP A 278 -18.57 18.24 14.86
C ASP A 278 -19.69 17.19 14.99
N VAL A 279 -19.60 16.16 14.14
CA VAL A 279 -20.52 15.03 14.12
C VAL A 279 -19.79 13.76 14.60
N PRO A 280 -20.50 12.80 15.21
CA PRO A 280 -19.87 11.57 15.69
C PRO A 280 -19.18 10.78 14.58
N VAL A 281 -18.03 10.18 14.95
CA VAL A 281 -17.35 9.18 14.14
C VAL A 281 -18.05 7.82 14.28
N ASP A 282 -18.15 7.08 13.18
CA ASP A 282 -18.66 5.69 13.18
C ASP A 282 -17.54 4.67 13.48
N ALA A 283 -17.89 3.40 13.66
CA ALA A 283 -16.92 2.37 14.03
C ALA A 283 -15.79 2.18 12.98
N THR A 284 -16.08 2.40 11.70
CA THR A 284 -15.09 2.30 10.62
C THR A 284 -14.11 3.47 10.68
N GLU A 285 -14.64 4.67 10.93
CA GLU A 285 -13.87 5.90 11.13
C GLU A 285 -12.96 5.80 12.36
N THR A 286 -13.49 5.32 13.49
CA THR A 286 -12.71 5.11 14.72
C THR A 286 -11.51 4.20 14.48
N LEU A 287 -11.71 3.10 13.76
CA LEU A 287 -10.65 2.15 13.47
C LEU A 287 -9.59 2.71 12.51
N MET A 288 -10.00 3.50 11.52
CA MET A 288 -9.07 4.20 10.63
C MET A 288 -8.24 5.23 11.40
N LEU A 289 -8.88 6.03 12.26
CA LEU A 289 -8.18 7.00 13.11
C LEU A 289 -7.19 6.31 14.05
N LEU A 290 -7.57 5.16 14.63
CA LEU A 290 -6.67 4.30 15.41
C LEU A 290 -5.47 3.81 14.60
N ALA A 291 -5.69 3.29 13.40
CA ALA A 291 -4.63 2.81 12.52
C ALA A 291 -3.67 3.93 12.09
N LEU A 292 -4.20 5.10 11.73
CA LEU A 292 -3.40 6.28 11.40
C LEU A 292 -2.60 6.79 12.61
N ARG A 293 -3.20 6.81 13.80
CA ARG A 293 -2.50 7.20 15.04
C ARG A 293 -1.39 6.21 15.36
N TYR A 294 -1.63 4.91 15.25
CA TYR A 294 -0.62 3.88 15.44
C TYR A 294 0.54 4.01 14.43
N ALA A 295 0.23 4.25 13.15
CA ALA A 295 1.24 4.50 12.13
C ALA A 295 2.09 5.74 12.47
N TYR A 296 1.47 6.83 12.93
CA TYR A 296 2.18 8.03 13.36
C TYR A 296 3.08 7.77 14.58
N LEU A 297 2.58 7.09 15.62
CA LEU A 297 3.35 6.72 16.80
C LEU A 297 4.55 5.81 16.46
N THR A 298 4.37 4.95 15.46
CA THR A 298 5.48 4.15 14.90
C THR A 298 6.50 5.05 14.20
N GLU A 299 6.07 5.97 13.33
CA GLU A 299 6.96 6.87 12.60
C GLU A 299 7.86 7.70 13.51
N VAL A 300 7.29 8.30 14.57
CA VAL A 300 8.04 9.23 15.43
C VAL A 300 9.18 8.55 16.19
N LYS A 301 9.09 7.22 16.38
CA LYS A 301 10.12 6.39 17.01
C LYS A 301 11.20 5.91 16.05
N LEU A 302 10.92 5.90 14.74
CA LEU A 302 11.90 5.52 13.72
C LEU A 302 12.98 6.59 13.54
N GLN A 303 14.13 6.19 13.00
CA GLN A 303 15.26 7.06 12.70
C GLN A 303 15.84 6.81 11.29
N GLY A 304 16.56 7.80 10.77
CA GLY A 304 17.28 7.71 9.50
C GLY A 304 16.39 7.29 8.31
N ALA A 305 16.95 6.47 7.43
CA ALA A 305 16.28 6.08 6.18
C ALA A 305 15.01 5.26 6.35
N VAL A 306 14.86 4.52 7.46
CA VAL A 306 13.62 3.78 7.75
C VAL A 306 12.50 4.77 8.05
N LYS A 307 12.78 5.81 8.86
CA LYS A 307 11.83 6.90 9.13
C LYS A 307 11.41 7.62 7.85
N GLU A 308 12.37 7.97 6.99
CA GLU A 308 12.08 8.70 5.74
C GLU A 308 11.14 7.92 4.83
N ARG A 309 11.39 6.61 4.64
CA ARG A 309 10.49 5.73 3.86
C ARG A 309 9.12 5.58 4.52
N TYR A 310 9.09 5.39 5.84
CA TYR A 310 7.84 5.22 6.58
C TYR A 310 6.97 6.48 6.55
N ALA A 311 7.58 7.66 6.65
CA ALA A 311 6.89 8.94 6.53
C ALA A 311 6.27 9.13 5.13
N CYS A 312 6.97 8.74 4.07
CA CYS A 312 6.40 8.71 2.72
C CYS A 312 5.20 7.73 2.63
N ALA A 313 5.36 6.51 3.14
CA ALA A 313 4.29 5.51 3.15
C ALA A 313 3.04 6.00 3.92
N ARG A 314 3.22 6.53 5.14
CA ARG A 314 2.12 7.05 5.95
C ARG A 314 1.42 8.24 5.28
N ARG A 315 2.16 9.13 4.61
CA ARG A 315 1.59 10.25 3.86
C ARG A 315 0.56 9.78 2.84
N GLU A 316 0.94 8.81 2.01
CA GLU A 316 0.06 8.29 0.97
C GLU A 316 -1.14 7.53 1.56
N VAL A 317 -0.90 6.66 2.55
CA VAL A 317 -1.96 5.91 3.23
C VAL A 317 -2.97 6.84 3.88
N GLN A 318 -2.50 7.87 4.60
CA GLN A 318 -3.38 8.83 5.27
C GLN A 318 -4.23 9.60 4.26
N ALA A 319 -3.63 10.12 3.19
CA ALA A 319 -4.37 10.84 2.16
C ALA A 319 -5.46 9.97 1.52
N ASN A 320 -5.11 8.74 1.15
CA ASN A 320 -6.04 7.80 0.52
C ASN A 320 -7.16 7.36 1.48
N ALA A 321 -6.84 7.08 2.74
CA ALA A 321 -7.82 6.70 3.75
C ALA A 321 -8.81 7.83 4.05
N VAL A 322 -8.33 9.06 4.17
CA VAL A 322 -9.17 10.24 4.42
C VAL A 322 -10.05 10.53 3.21
N ALA A 323 -9.49 10.50 1.99
CA ALA A 323 -10.25 10.73 0.76
C ALA A 323 -11.36 9.69 0.58
N ALA A 324 -11.07 8.39 0.73
CA ALA A 324 -12.06 7.32 0.60
C ALA A 324 -13.25 7.48 1.57
N LEU A 325 -12.98 8.01 2.77
CA LEU A 325 -14.00 8.22 3.78
C LEU A 325 -14.87 9.44 3.49
N MET A 326 -14.25 10.53 3.04
CA MET A 326 -14.96 11.71 2.57
C MET A 326 -15.85 11.38 1.38
N ASP A 327 -15.34 10.59 0.42
CA ASP A 327 -16.10 10.12 -0.73
C ASP A 327 -17.30 9.28 -0.28
N ARG A 328 -17.11 8.34 0.65
CA ARG A 328 -18.20 7.53 1.23
C ARG A 328 -19.27 8.41 1.89
N ARG A 329 -18.87 9.34 2.77
CA ARG A 329 -19.81 10.24 3.46
C ARG A 329 -20.57 11.12 2.47
N THR A 330 -19.89 11.60 1.43
CA THR A 330 -20.51 12.38 0.35
C THR A 330 -21.53 11.55 -0.43
N GLN A 331 -21.21 10.29 -0.75
CA GLN A 331 -22.14 9.36 -1.41
C GLN A 331 -23.36 9.04 -0.54
N ASP A 332 -23.17 8.95 0.78
CA ASP A 332 -24.22 8.69 1.76
C ASP A 332 -25.03 9.95 2.13
N ASP A 333 -24.73 11.12 1.54
CA ASP A 333 -25.27 12.45 1.92
C ASP A 333 -25.13 12.76 3.42
N ARG A 334 -24.00 12.35 4.00
CA ARG A 334 -23.66 12.55 5.41
C ARG A 334 -22.57 13.59 5.57
N PRO A 335 -22.61 14.43 6.62
CA PRO A 335 -21.53 15.36 6.92
C PRO A 335 -20.24 14.62 7.32
N VAL A 336 -19.10 15.23 6.99
CA VAL A 336 -17.76 14.71 7.35
C VAL A 336 -17.40 15.16 8.77
N PRO A 337 -17.01 14.24 9.67
CA PRO A 337 -16.54 14.59 11.01
C PRO A 337 -15.29 15.49 10.98
N ALA A 338 -15.23 16.48 11.88
CA ALA A 338 -14.08 17.38 12.02
C ALA A 338 -12.75 16.64 12.24
N ALA A 339 -12.78 15.53 12.97
CA ALA A 339 -11.60 14.68 13.22
C ALA A 339 -11.05 14.00 11.96
N VAL A 340 -11.88 13.76 10.94
CA VAL A 340 -11.44 13.22 9.64
C VAL A 340 -11.06 14.35 8.68
N ALA A 341 -11.85 15.43 8.68
CA ALA A 341 -11.59 16.64 7.90
C ALA A 341 -10.22 17.25 8.16
N SER A 342 -9.78 17.27 9.42
CA SER A 342 -8.48 17.83 9.82
C SER A 342 -7.28 17.03 9.31
N LEU A 343 -7.48 15.79 8.85
CA LEU A 343 -6.41 14.91 8.37
C LEU A 343 -6.21 14.95 6.85
N ALA A 344 -7.07 15.68 6.12
CA ALA A 344 -6.92 15.84 4.69
C ALA A 344 -5.63 16.57 4.33
N LEU A 345 -4.98 16.10 3.27
CA LEU A 345 -3.78 16.70 2.72
C LEU A 345 -3.82 16.66 1.20
N ASP A 346 -3.14 17.61 0.56
CA ASP A 346 -3.08 17.69 -0.90
C ASP A 346 -1.90 16.87 -1.41
N LEU A 347 -2.18 15.71 -1.99
CA LEU A 347 -1.15 14.88 -2.63
C LEU A 347 -0.58 15.54 -3.88
N THR A 348 -1.26 16.51 -4.50
CA THR A 348 -0.75 17.22 -5.68
C THR A 348 0.35 18.23 -5.35
N ASP A 349 0.54 18.53 -4.06
CA ASP A 349 1.69 19.29 -3.57
C ASP A 349 2.64 18.36 -2.79
N PRO A 350 3.85 18.05 -3.31
CA PRO A 350 4.81 17.16 -2.65
C PRO A 350 5.34 17.72 -1.32
N HIS A 351 5.15 19.02 -1.05
CA HIS A 351 5.60 19.69 0.16
C HIS A 351 4.47 20.01 1.14
N SER A 352 3.22 19.66 0.82
CA SER A 352 2.09 19.88 1.73
C SER A 352 2.37 19.16 3.07
N PRO A 353 2.18 19.81 4.23
CA PRO A 353 2.43 19.16 5.52
C PRO A 353 1.48 17.96 5.70
N VAL A 354 1.97 16.90 6.35
CA VAL A 354 1.11 15.75 6.71
C VAL A 354 0.50 16.05 8.08
N PRO A 355 -0.83 16.23 8.18
CA PRO A 355 -1.46 16.49 9.48
C PRO A 355 -1.21 15.34 10.45
N GLU A 356 -0.98 15.67 11.72
CA GLU A 356 -0.85 14.68 12.78
C GLU A 356 -2.24 14.08 13.11
N PRO A 357 -2.42 12.75 13.07
CA PRO A 357 -3.62 12.10 13.59
C PRO A 357 -3.83 12.47 15.06
N GLY A 358 -5.01 12.98 15.42
CA GLY A 358 -5.32 13.39 16.79
C GLY A 358 -5.23 12.23 17.78
N ARG A 359 -5.07 12.57 19.07
CA ARG A 359 -5.14 11.57 20.15
C ARG A 359 -6.52 10.93 20.19
N ILE A 360 -6.55 9.64 20.51
CA ILE A 360 -7.79 8.88 20.61
C ILE A 360 -8.47 9.19 21.95
N SER A 361 -9.79 9.43 21.93
CA SER A 361 -10.56 9.60 23.16
C SER A 361 -10.49 8.34 24.03
N PRO A 362 -10.57 8.48 25.37
CA PRO A 362 -10.62 7.31 26.24
C PRO A 362 -11.76 6.37 25.86
N VAL A 363 -11.47 5.07 25.82
CA VAL A 363 -12.45 4.01 25.53
C VAL A 363 -12.45 2.98 26.65
N SER A 364 -13.55 2.23 26.80
CA SER A 364 -13.56 1.13 27.76
C SER A 364 -12.64 -0.01 27.31
N LYS A 365 -12.14 -0.81 28.27
CA LYS A 365 -11.34 -2.01 27.98
C LYS A 365 -12.07 -2.99 27.07
N ASP A 366 -13.40 -3.07 27.18
CA ASP A 366 -14.25 -3.97 26.40
C ASP A 366 -14.34 -3.54 24.93
N GLU A 367 -14.64 -2.25 24.69
CA GLU A 367 -14.73 -1.67 23.36
C GLU A 367 -13.38 -1.69 22.61
N ALA A 368 -12.27 -1.70 23.34
CA ALA A 368 -10.93 -1.65 22.77
C ALA A 368 -10.40 -3.00 22.23
N VAL A 369 -10.99 -4.13 22.64
CA VAL A 369 -10.45 -5.48 22.35
C VAL A 369 -10.26 -5.69 20.84
N LEU A 370 -11.34 -5.61 20.07
CA LEU A 370 -11.30 -5.94 18.64
C LEU A 370 -10.57 -4.88 17.79
N PRO A 371 -10.75 -3.57 18.01
CA PRO A 371 -10.00 -2.55 17.27
C PRO A 371 -8.48 -2.67 17.46
N LEU A 372 -8.01 -2.92 18.69
CA LEU A 372 -6.58 -3.03 18.97
C LEU A 372 -5.96 -4.31 18.40
N ILE A 373 -6.67 -5.44 18.43
CA ILE A 373 -6.22 -6.67 17.75
C ILE A 373 -6.10 -6.41 16.24
N SER A 374 -7.07 -5.69 15.66
CA SER A 374 -7.08 -5.37 14.22
C SER A 374 -5.89 -4.48 13.84
N VAL A 375 -5.57 -3.46 14.64
CA VAL A 375 -4.43 -2.56 14.40
C VAL A 375 -3.10 -3.27 14.63
N MET A 376 -2.98 -4.08 15.69
CA MET A 376 -1.74 -4.81 16.01
C MET A 376 -1.36 -5.83 14.92
N THR A 377 -2.35 -6.49 14.32
CA THR A 377 -2.12 -7.57 13.34
C THR A 377 -2.01 -7.08 11.90
N ALA A 378 -2.42 -5.84 11.63
CA ALA A 378 -2.41 -5.27 10.28
C ALA A 378 -1.12 -4.52 9.96
N ASN A 379 -0.70 -4.58 8.70
CA ASN A 379 0.21 -3.59 8.16
C ASN A 379 -0.58 -2.30 7.85
N VAL A 380 -0.51 -1.34 8.78
CA VAL A 380 -1.21 -0.04 8.71
C VAL A 380 -0.63 0.94 7.69
N ILE A 381 0.43 0.57 6.96
CA ILE A 381 1.01 1.38 5.88
C ILE A 381 0.97 0.65 4.53
N ARG A 382 0.04 -0.29 4.31
CA ARG A 382 -0.12 -0.92 3.00
C ARG A 382 -0.40 0.09 1.89
N PRO A 383 0.06 -0.16 0.64
CA PRO A 383 0.71 -1.38 0.15
C PRO A 383 2.22 -1.47 0.48
N PHE A 384 2.76 -0.53 1.26
CA PHE A 384 4.19 -0.47 1.54
C PHE A 384 4.61 -1.52 2.57
N GLU A 385 5.74 -2.18 2.30
CA GLU A 385 6.34 -3.17 3.19
C GLU A 385 7.66 -2.61 3.72
N ILE A 386 7.64 -2.13 4.96
CA ILE A 386 8.80 -1.58 5.64
C ILE A 386 9.02 -2.39 6.91
N ASP A 387 10.21 -2.98 7.02
CA ASP A 387 10.59 -3.69 8.22
C ASP A 387 10.80 -2.70 9.38
N VAL A 388 10.00 -2.90 10.43
CA VAL A 388 10.01 -2.11 11.66
C VAL A 388 10.39 -3.05 12.78
N ASP A 389 11.37 -2.63 13.58
CA ASP A 389 11.82 -3.38 14.75
C ASP A 389 10.64 -3.70 15.69
N GLU A 390 10.63 -4.90 16.25
CA GLU A 390 9.56 -5.34 17.13
C GLU A 390 9.41 -4.45 18.35
N THR A 391 10.53 -3.98 18.93
CA THR A 391 10.54 -3.05 20.06
C THR A 391 9.81 -1.76 19.72
N VAL A 392 10.05 -1.22 18.52
CA VAL A 392 9.39 0.01 18.06
C VAL A 392 7.87 -0.19 17.92
N ARG A 393 7.43 -1.33 17.38
CA ARG A 393 6.00 -1.67 17.29
C ARG A 393 5.36 -1.79 18.67
N VAL A 394 6.01 -2.50 19.59
CA VAL A 394 5.53 -2.68 20.96
C VAL A 394 5.41 -1.33 21.66
N GLU A 395 6.44 -0.48 21.60
CA GLU A 395 6.41 0.84 22.22
C GLU A 395 5.33 1.75 21.60
N ALA A 396 5.12 1.69 20.28
CA ALA A 396 4.07 2.46 19.62
C ALA A 396 2.67 2.00 20.06
N LEU A 397 2.49 0.70 20.28
CA LEU A 397 1.24 0.14 20.79
C LEU A 397 1.03 0.50 22.27
N GLU A 398 2.08 0.47 23.09
CA GLU A 398 2.03 0.94 24.48
C GLU A 398 1.61 2.42 24.56
N ASP A 399 2.18 3.29 23.71
CA ASP A 399 1.82 4.70 23.66
C ASP A 399 0.35 4.88 23.21
N LEU A 400 -0.11 4.09 22.24
CA LEU A 400 -1.50 4.12 21.78
C LEU A 400 -2.49 3.73 22.90
N THR A 401 -2.22 2.65 23.64
CA THR A 401 -3.11 2.22 24.73
C THR A 401 -3.07 3.17 25.93
N ILE A 402 -1.96 3.86 26.16
CA ILE A 402 -1.86 4.97 27.13
C ILE A 402 -2.77 6.13 26.69
N GLU A 403 -2.73 6.54 25.43
CA GLU A 403 -3.59 7.61 24.91
C GLU A 403 -5.08 7.26 25.01
N MET A 404 -5.43 6.00 24.80
CA MET A 404 -6.80 5.48 24.95
C MET A 404 -7.26 5.31 26.41
N GLY A 405 -6.42 5.64 27.40
CA GLY A 405 -6.76 5.52 28.83
C GLY A 405 -6.74 4.07 29.37
N LEU A 406 -6.23 3.11 28.60
CA LEU A 406 -6.16 1.69 28.97
C LEU A 406 -4.87 1.35 29.73
N GLY A 407 -3.83 2.16 29.50
CA GLY A 407 -2.51 2.01 30.11
C GLY A 407 -1.60 1.02 29.38
N ARG A 408 -0.33 0.98 29.81
CA ARG A 408 0.73 0.19 29.18
C ARG A 408 0.50 -1.32 29.27
N GLN A 409 0.00 -1.79 30.42
CA GLN A 409 -0.18 -3.22 30.66
C GLN A 409 -1.17 -3.87 29.69
N TYR A 410 -2.19 -3.11 29.25
CA TYR A 410 -3.15 -3.60 28.26
C TYR A 410 -2.49 -3.97 26.93
N ALA A 411 -1.55 -3.15 26.42
CA ALA A 411 -0.81 -3.45 25.20
C ALA A 411 0.04 -4.74 25.35
N ARG A 412 0.70 -4.90 26.50
CA ARG A 412 1.51 -6.09 26.80
C ARG A 412 0.65 -7.36 26.84
N ASP A 413 -0.47 -7.30 27.53
CA ASP A 413 -1.40 -8.44 27.60
C ASP A 413 -1.99 -8.79 26.22
N LEU A 414 -2.21 -7.80 25.36
CA LEU A 414 -2.63 -8.01 23.97
C LEU A 414 -1.53 -8.70 23.14
N ILE A 415 -0.28 -8.26 23.27
CA ILE A 415 0.86 -8.90 22.59
C ILE A 415 1.04 -10.35 23.09
N ASP A 416 1.02 -10.55 24.40
CA ASP A 416 1.15 -11.88 25.02
C ASP A 416 0.02 -12.81 24.58
N ALA A 417 -1.21 -12.29 24.49
CA ALA A 417 -2.33 -13.04 23.93
C ALA A 417 -2.05 -13.48 22.49
N GLY A 418 -1.55 -12.57 21.64
CA GLY A 418 -1.16 -12.90 20.27
C GLY A 418 -0.01 -13.91 20.18
N VAL A 419 0.96 -13.88 21.09
CA VAL A 419 2.02 -14.90 21.21
C VAL A 419 1.41 -16.26 21.58
N ALA A 420 0.57 -16.30 22.61
CA ALA A 420 -0.06 -17.53 23.08
C ALA A 420 -0.93 -18.21 21.99
N VAL A 421 -1.67 -17.41 21.21
CA VAL A 421 -2.43 -17.94 20.06
C VAL A 421 -1.51 -18.53 19.00
N ARG A 422 -0.41 -17.85 18.66
CA ARG A 422 0.56 -18.37 17.68
C ARG A 422 1.14 -19.71 18.13
N GLU A 423 1.48 -19.86 19.40
CA GLU A 423 1.97 -21.12 19.96
C GLU A 423 0.89 -22.21 19.96
N ALA A 424 -0.36 -21.85 20.29
CA ALA A 424 -1.48 -22.78 20.31
C ALA A 424 -1.88 -23.29 18.90
N LEU A 425 -1.81 -22.43 17.90
CA LEU A 425 -2.24 -22.74 16.54
C LEU A 425 -1.11 -23.29 15.66
N SER A 426 0.16 -22.95 15.92
CA SER A 426 1.29 -23.45 15.14
C SER A 426 1.64 -24.90 15.52
N GLY A 427 1.66 -25.78 14.51
CA GLY A 427 2.31 -27.07 14.66
C GLY A 427 3.81 -26.84 14.56
N SER A 428 4.61 -27.63 15.28
CA SER A 428 6.06 -27.47 15.54
C SER A 428 7.02 -27.39 14.32
N THR A 429 6.60 -27.04 13.09
CA THR A 429 7.48 -27.18 11.91
C THR A 429 7.29 -26.19 10.75
N ASN A 430 6.47 -25.14 10.82
CA ASN A 430 6.34 -24.17 9.70
C ASN A 430 6.67 -22.71 10.02
N TRP A 431 7.33 -22.50 11.17
CA TRP A 431 7.65 -21.20 11.76
C TRP A 431 8.64 -20.33 10.96
N VAL A 432 9.61 -20.94 10.25
CA VAL A 432 10.73 -20.21 9.61
C VAL A 432 10.30 -19.33 8.42
N ARG A 433 9.07 -19.50 7.89
CA ARG A 433 8.56 -18.64 6.79
C ARG A 433 7.93 -17.33 7.27
N TRP A 434 7.58 -17.22 8.54
CA TRP A 434 6.85 -16.07 9.10
C TRP A 434 7.76 -15.07 9.83
N THR A 435 8.97 -15.48 10.24
CA THR A 435 9.94 -14.59 10.90
C THR A 435 10.73 -13.69 9.95
N ALA A 436 10.84 -14.06 8.68
CA ALA A 436 11.53 -13.25 7.67
C ALA A 436 10.74 -12.01 7.22
N LEU A 437 9.49 -11.88 7.67
CA LEU A 437 8.63 -10.74 7.43
C LEU A 437 8.11 -10.27 8.80
N GLY A 438 8.69 -9.20 9.35
CA GLY A 438 8.33 -8.69 10.68
C GLY A 438 6.82 -8.64 10.93
N LEU A 439 6.40 -8.89 12.17
CA LEU A 439 5.00 -8.88 12.68
C LEU A 439 4.10 -7.82 12.00
N GLY A 440 3.54 -8.19 10.85
CA GLY A 440 2.98 -7.25 9.86
C GLY A 440 2.77 -7.92 8.50
N ALA A 441 3.42 -9.06 8.23
CA ALA A 441 3.06 -9.93 7.12
C ALA A 441 2.20 -11.11 7.56
N ALA A 442 0.92 -10.86 7.83
CA ALA A 442 -0.07 -11.80 7.33
C ALA A 442 -0.10 -11.67 5.80
N ALA A 443 0.90 -12.27 5.16
CA ALA A 443 0.91 -12.56 3.75
C ALA A 443 -0.07 -13.70 3.50
N LEU A 444 -1.36 -13.39 3.56
CA LEU A 444 -2.28 -13.92 2.57
C LEU A 444 -3.09 -12.78 2.02
N VAL A 445 -2.82 -12.52 0.74
CA VAL A 445 -3.87 -12.30 -0.24
C VAL A 445 -4.96 -13.35 0.04
N ALA A 446 -5.91 -13.03 0.93
CA ALA A 446 -7.24 -13.59 0.84
C ALA A 446 -7.74 -13.08 -0.52
N ALA A 447 -7.46 -13.88 -1.56
CA ALA A 447 -7.78 -13.59 -2.94
C ALA A 447 -9.17 -12.96 -2.99
N THR A 448 -9.22 -11.67 -3.33
CA THR A 448 -10.22 -10.92 -4.11
C THR A 448 -11.69 -11.41 -4.16
N GLY A 449 -12.20 -12.20 -3.20
CA GLY A 449 -13.51 -12.83 -3.28
C GLY A 449 -13.80 -14.02 -2.35
N GLY A 450 -12.93 -14.40 -1.42
CA GLY A 450 -13.15 -15.59 -0.57
C GLY A 450 -14.20 -15.44 0.54
N LEU A 451 -14.36 -14.25 1.12
CA LEU A 451 -15.55 -13.88 1.89
C LEU A 451 -16.53 -13.19 0.93
N ALA A 452 -16.98 -13.91 -0.10
CA ALA A 452 -18.13 -13.47 -0.86
C ALA A 452 -19.30 -13.40 0.12
N LEU A 453 -19.67 -12.19 0.53
CA LEU A 453 -21.00 -11.90 1.04
C LEU A 453 -21.97 -12.34 -0.06
N ALA A 454 -22.44 -13.58 0.00
CA ALA A 454 -23.70 -13.91 -0.63
C ALA A 454 -24.67 -12.88 -0.06
N ALA A 455 -25.20 -12.02 -0.92
CA ALA A 455 -26.13 -10.98 -0.56
C ALA A 455 -27.38 -11.63 0.07
N ALA A 456 -27.31 -11.89 1.37
CA ALA A 456 -28.48 -12.20 2.16
C ALA A 456 -29.34 -10.93 2.16
N PRO A 457 -30.65 -11.00 1.90
CA PRO A 457 -31.53 -9.85 1.95
C PRO A 457 -31.39 -9.17 3.33
N GLY A 458 -30.81 -7.97 3.36
CA GLY A 458 -30.59 -7.18 4.59
C GLY A 458 -29.17 -6.68 4.86
N VAL A 459 -28.14 -7.10 4.11
CA VAL A 459 -26.71 -6.77 4.40
C VAL A 459 -26.14 -5.69 3.45
N ALA A 460 -26.90 -4.64 3.16
CA ALA A 460 -26.45 -3.56 2.27
C ALA A 460 -25.26 -2.73 2.83
N GLY A 461 -24.91 -2.88 4.12
CA GLY A 461 -23.84 -2.09 4.76
C GLY A 461 -22.42 -2.67 4.68
N ALA A 462 -22.26 -3.99 4.45
CA ALA A 462 -20.94 -4.64 4.58
C ALA A 462 -19.99 -4.36 3.40
N ALA A 463 -20.53 -4.20 2.18
CA ALA A 463 -19.73 -3.85 1.00
C ALA A 463 -19.11 -2.43 1.09
N ALA A 464 -19.77 -1.51 1.80
CA ALA A 464 -19.29 -0.13 2.01
C ALA A 464 -18.20 -0.02 3.09
N ILE A 465 -18.18 -0.92 4.07
CA ILE A 465 -17.12 -0.98 5.11
C ILE A 465 -15.80 -1.47 4.49
N THR A 466 -15.87 -2.41 3.55
CA THR A 466 -14.69 -2.96 2.87
C THR A 466 -13.99 -1.94 1.98
N SER A 467 -14.71 -1.00 1.35
CA SER A 467 -14.12 0.00 0.45
C SER A 467 -13.36 1.12 1.18
N ALA A 468 -13.87 1.63 2.31
CA ALA A 468 -13.19 2.68 3.07
C ALA A 468 -11.89 2.18 3.73
N LEU A 469 -11.88 0.94 4.22
CA LEU A 469 -10.68 0.30 4.79
C LEU A 469 -9.75 -0.30 3.71
N ALA A 470 -10.15 -0.28 2.44
CA ALA A 470 -9.29 -0.69 1.31
C ALA A 470 -8.08 0.24 1.13
N ALA A 471 -8.10 1.45 1.70
CA ALA A 471 -6.93 2.33 1.77
C ALA A 471 -5.76 1.70 2.56
N PHE A 472 -6.04 0.72 3.42
CA PHE A 472 -5.03 -0.13 4.07
C PHE A 472 -4.77 -1.43 3.28
N GLY A 473 -5.02 -1.44 1.96
CA GLY A 473 -4.69 -2.50 1.02
C GLY A 473 -5.89 -3.27 0.44
N PRO A 474 -5.75 -3.89 -0.76
CA PRO A 474 -6.79 -4.68 -1.39
C PRO A 474 -7.16 -5.89 -0.52
N GLY A 475 -8.43 -5.95 -0.10
CA GLY A 475 -8.97 -6.98 0.80
C GLY A 475 -9.24 -6.51 2.23
N GLY A 476 -8.87 -5.27 2.60
CA GLY A 476 -9.29 -4.60 3.83
C GLY A 476 -9.23 -5.47 5.08
N MET A 477 -8.11 -6.14 5.38
CA MET A 477 -8.02 -7.12 6.49
C MET A 477 -8.50 -6.56 7.85
N ILE A 478 -8.28 -5.27 8.10
CA ILE A 478 -8.81 -4.57 9.28
C ILE A 478 -10.35 -4.63 9.29
N GLY A 479 -11.00 -4.39 8.15
CA GLY A 479 -12.45 -4.48 7.97
C GLY A 479 -12.96 -5.91 7.80
N GLY A 480 -12.18 -6.80 7.18
CA GLY A 480 -12.53 -8.20 6.92
C GLY A 480 -12.51 -9.05 8.19
N LEU A 481 -11.55 -8.84 9.09
CA LEU A 481 -11.49 -9.49 10.40
C LEU A 481 -12.65 -9.04 11.30
N LEU A 482 -12.97 -7.75 11.30
CA LEU A 482 -14.13 -7.24 12.03
C LEU A 482 -15.45 -7.67 11.40
N THR A 483 -15.60 -7.61 10.08
CA THR A 483 -16.85 -8.06 9.42
C THR A 483 -17.06 -9.56 9.59
N ALA A 484 -15.99 -10.35 9.62
CA ALA A 484 -16.06 -11.78 9.95
C ALA A 484 -16.38 -12.04 11.45
N GLY A 485 -16.03 -11.12 12.36
CA GLY A 485 -16.39 -11.19 13.78
C GLY A 485 -17.75 -10.55 14.14
N VAL A 486 -18.25 -9.62 13.32
CA VAL A 486 -19.45 -8.78 13.57
C VAL A 486 -20.68 -9.27 12.78
N LEU A 487 -20.65 -10.46 12.16
CA LEU A 487 -21.84 -11.13 11.66
C LEU A 487 -22.75 -11.67 12.80
N VAL A 488 -23.02 -10.82 13.80
CA VAL A 488 -24.11 -10.95 14.75
C VAL A 488 -25.37 -10.40 14.07
N GLY A 489 -25.87 -11.16 13.11
CA GLY A 489 -27.33 -11.26 12.97
C GLY A 489 -27.84 -11.86 14.27
N THR A 490 -29.02 -11.44 14.73
CA THR A 490 -29.67 -11.98 15.93
C THR A 490 -29.74 -13.52 15.86
N GLY A 491 -28.79 -14.20 16.52
CA GLY A 491 -28.51 -15.64 16.41
C GLY A 491 -27.20 -15.94 15.65
N GLY A 492 -26.20 -16.54 16.30
CA GLY A 492 -24.80 -16.72 15.84
C GLY A 492 -24.53 -17.56 14.57
N GLY A 493 -25.39 -17.51 13.55
CA GLY A 493 -25.24 -18.26 12.29
C GLY A 493 -24.34 -17.60 11.24
N GLY A 494 -24.08 -16.30 11.30
CA GLY A 494 -23.37 -15.59 10.23
C GLY A 494 -21.87 -15.89 10.15
N VAL A 495 -21.17 -15.98 11.29
CA VAL A 495 -19.74 -16.34 11.36
C VAL A 495 -19.51 -17.79 10.93
N VAL A 496 -20.42 -18.69 11.30
CA VAL A 496 -20.38 -20.11 10.91
C VAL A 496 -20.49 -20.28 9.39
N LEU A 497 -21.42 -19.56 8.75
CA LEU A 497 -21.58 -19.57 7.30
C LEU A 497 -20.33 -19.05 6.58
N GLY A 498 -19.68 -18.01 7.11
CA GLY A 498 -18.44 -17.48 6.56
C GLY A 498 -17.27 -18.46 6.65
N LEU A 499 -17.08 -19.13 7.79
CA LEU A 499 -15.97 -20.07 8.00
C LEU A 499 -16.11 -21.39 7.23
N THR A 500 -17.34 -21.79 6.94
CA THR A 500 -17.67 -23.08 6.31
C THR A 500 -17.87 -22.98 4.80
N SER A 501 -17.96 -21.76 4.26
CA SER A 501 -18.12 -21.52 2.83
C SER A 501 -16.99 -22.17 2.00
N PRO A 502 -17.33 -22.81 0.86
CA PRO A 502 -16.34 -23.35 -0.08
C PRO A 502 -15.37 -22.30 -0.64
N GLY A 503 -15.79 -21.02 -0.69
CA GLY A 503 -14.96 -19.91 -1.17
C GLY A 503 -13.94 -19.39 -0.15
N THR A 504 -14.13 -19.69 1.14
CA THR A 504 -13.23 -19.23 2.20
C THR A 504 -11.98 -20.09 2.24
N THR A 505 -10.78 -19.51 2.22
CA THR A 505 -9.54 -20.30 2.31
C THR A 505 -9.24 -20.71 3.76
N ALA A 506 -8.40 -21.72 3.95
CA ALA A 506 -7.95 -22.17 5.26
C ALA A 506 -7.22 -21.07 6.03
N GLU A 507 -6.58 -20.15 5.32
CA GLU A 507 -5.90 -19.01 5.92
C GLU A 507 -6.84 -17.91 6.37
N ALA A 508 -7.93 -17.68 5.64
CA ALA A 508 -8.98 -16.79 6.11
C ALA A 508 -9.61 -17.35 7.40
N VAL A 509 -9.82 -18.67 7.47
CA VAL A 509 -10.27 -19.34 8.71
C VAL A 509 -9.23 -19.15 9.82
N GLU A 510 -7.94 -19.36 9.54
CA GLU A 510 -6.86 -19.19 10.53
C GLU A 510 -6.79 -17.77 11.08
N ALA A 511 -6.96 -16.75 10.24
CA ALA A 511 -6.97 -15.36 10.65
C ALA A 511 -8.17 -15.05 11.57
N VAL A 512 -9.38 -15.49 11.22
CA VAL A 512 -10.58 -15.28 12.05
C VAL A 512 -10.47 -16.01 13.38
N VAL A 513 -10.05 -17.28 13.37
CA VAL A 513 -9.83 -18.07 14.58
C VAL A 513 -8.78 -17.41 15.48
N SER A 514 -7.68 -16.91 14.89
CA SER A 514 -6.61 -16.23 15.64
C SER A 514 -7.10 -14.94 16.30
N THR A 515 -7.91 -14.13 15.62
CA THR A 515 -8.52 -12.91 16.19
C THR A 515 -9.46 -13.25 17.34
N GLN A 516 -10.33 -14.25 17.16
CA GLN A 516 -11.28 -14.69 18.19
C GLN A 516 -10.58 -15.23 19.44
N LEU A 517 -9.53 -16.04 19.26
CA LEU A 517 -8.74 -16.56 20.38
C LEU A 517 -7.94 -15.47 21.08
N THR A 518 -7.33 -14.54 20.33
CA THR A 518 -6.61 -13.40 20.92
C THR A 518 -7.56 -12.57 21.76
N ALA A 519 -8.78 -12.33 21.28
CA ALA A 519 -9.82 -11.62 22.03
C ALA A 519 -10.23 -12.35 23.31
N ALA A 520 -10.46 -13.66 23.26
CA ALA A 520 -10.83 -14.47 24.43
C ALA A 520 -9.73 -14.47 25.52
N ILE A 521 -8.46 -14.65 25.11
CA ILE A 521 -7.31 -14.62 26.02
C ILE A 521 -7.12 -13.22 26.60
N LEU A 522 -7.20 -12.17 25.78
CA LEU A 522 -7.09 -10.80 26.27
C LEU A 522 -8.21 -10.47 27.27
N ARG A 523 -9.45 -10.85 26.98
CA ARG A 523 -10.58 -10.70 27.90
C ARG A 523 -10.33 -11.42 29.23
N GLN A 524 -9.77 -12.64 29.18
CA GLN A 524 -9.42 -13.40 30.39
C GLN A 524 -8.35 -12.69 31.22
N ARG A 525 -7.28 -12.20 30.58
CA ARG A 525 -6.18 -11.48 31.25
C ARG A 525 -6.60 -10.13 31.83
N GLN A 526 -7.57 -9.47 31.20
CA GLN A 526 -8.09 -8.17 31.62
C GLN A 526 -9.30 -8.29 32.56
N GLU A 527 -9.66 -9.51 32.98
CA GLU A 527 -10.83 -9.80 33.84
C GLU A 527 -12.14 -9.22 33.26
N LEU A 528 -12.28 -9.27 31.93
CA LEU A 528 -13.46 -8.83 31.21
C LEU A 528 -14.46 -9.97 31.05
N GLU A 529 -15.73 -9.62 30.85
CA GLU A 529 -16.76 -10.59 30.51
C GLU A 529 -16.38 -11.37 29.25
N GLN A 530 -16.54 -12.69 29.30
CA GLN A 530 -16.22 -13.56 28.18
C GLN A 530 -17.34 -13.54 27.15
N ASP A 531 -16.97 -13.58 25.87
CA ASP A 531 -17.95 -13.80 24.82
C ASP A 531 -18.22 -15.31 24.67
N PHE A 532 -19.31 -15.77 25.30
CA PHE A 532 -19.77 -17.15 25.22
C PHE A 532 -20.04 -17.62 23.78
N ALA A 533 -20.26 -16.70 22.83
CA ALA A 533 -20.44 -17.03 21.42
C ALA A 533 -19.13 -17.53 20.78
N THR A 534 -17.95 -17.17 21.31
CA THR A 534 -16.65 -17.57 20.76
C THR A 534 -16.52 -19.09 20.65
N TRP A 535 -16.75 -19.79 21.76
CA TRP A 535 -16.71 -21.25 21.80
C TRP A 535 -17.79 -21.86 20.91
N ALA A 536 -19.04 -21.41 21.09
CA ALA A 536 -20.19 -21.96 20.39
C ALA A 536 -20.05 -21.85 18.87
N THR A 537 -19.54 -20.71 18.38
CA THR A 537 -19.30 -20.44 16.96
C THR A 537 -18.22 -21.35 16.38
N LEU A 538 -17.10 -21.52 17.09
CA LEU A 538 -16.02 -22.42 16.65
C LEU A 538 -16.48 -23.88 16.66
N ALA A 539 -17.25 -24.29 17.67
CA ALA A 539 -17.79 -25.65 17.76
C ALA A 539 -18.80 -25.95 16.64
N GLU A 540 -19.66 -24.99 16.29
CA GLU A 540 -20.58 -25.11 15.15
C GLU A 540 -19.82 -25.13 13.82
N ALA A 541 -18.86 -24.23 13.61
CA ALA A 541 -18.01 -24.24 12.41
C ALA A 541 -17.28 -25.58 12.25
N GLY A 542 -16.73 -26.12 13.35
CA GLY A 542 -16.09 -27.44 13.36
C GLY A 542 -17.04 -28.59 13.03
N ARG A 543 -18.31 -28.53 13.45
CA ARG A 543 -19.32 -29.54 13.07
C ARG A 543 -19.67 -29.47 11.59
N ALA A 544 -19.90 -28.27 11.08
CA ALA A 544 -20.22 -28.05 9.67
C ALA A 544 -19.06 -28.45 8.73
N LEU A 545 -17.82 -28.07 9.05
CA LEU A 545 -16.64 -28.48 8.28
C LEU A 545 -16.43 -30.00 8.26
N ARG A 546 -16.65 -30.70 9.39
CA ARG A 546 -16.58 -32.17 9.45
C ARG A 546 -17.66 -32.83 8.61
N ARG A 547 -18.88 -32.29 8.62
CA ARG A 547 -19.98 -32.79 7.80
C ARG A 547 -19.67 -32.67 6.31
N GLU A 548 -19.13 -31.52 5.90
CA GLU A 548 -18.72 -31.31 4.51
C GLU A 548 -17.56 -32.22 4.10
N GLN A 549 -16.55 -32.36 4.96
CA GLN A 549 -15.44 -33.29 4.72
C GLN A 549 -15.94 -34.72 4.56
N ALA A 550 -16.84 -35.19 5.44
CA ALA A 550 -17.41 -36.53 5.36
C ALA A 550 -18.21 -36.73 4.07
N HIS A 551 -18.95 -35.72 3.61
CA HIS A 551 -19.66 -35.77 2.34
C HIS A 551 -18.71 -35.87 1.14
N LEU A 552 -17.72 -34.98 1.07
CA LEU A 552 -16.76 -34.96 -0.06
C LEU A 552 -15.86 -36.19 -0.08
N ALA A 553 -15.47 -36.73 1.09
CA ALA A 553 -14.58 -37.89 1.18
C ALA A 553 -15.21 -39.18 0.64
N VAL A 554 -16.54 -39.26 0.58
CA VAL A 554 -17.25 -40.40 -0.03
C VAL A 554 -17.14 -40.40 -1.55
N ILE A 555 -17.01 -39.21 -2.16
CA ILE A 555 -17.16 -39.03 -3.61
C ILE A 555 -15.84 -38.58 -4.28
N SER A 556 -14.89 -38.05 -3.52
CA SER A 556 -13.62 -37.49 -4.01
C SER A 556 -12.43 -38.39 -3.69
N ASP A 557 -11.39 -38.32 -4.52
CA ASP A 557 -10.12 -38.98 -4.22
C ASP A 557 -9.50 -38.45 -2.91
N PRO A 558 -8.84 -39.28 -2.08
CA PRO A 558 -8.22 -38.84 -0.82
C PRO A 558 -7.18 -37.72 -0.98
N SER A 559 -6.63 -37.55 -2.18
CA SER A 559 -5.65 -36.52 -2.50
C SER A 559 -6.25 -35.20 -3.00
N ALA A 560 -7.59 -35.13 -3.13
CA ALA A 560 -8.30 -33.97 -3.67
C ALA A 560 -7.95 -32.67 -2.94
N PRO A 561 -7.66 -31.57 -3.67
CA PRO A 561 -7.31 -30.28 -3.06
C PRO A 561 -8.37 -29.77 -2.08
N SER A 562 -9.67 -29.95 -2.38
CA SER A 562 -10.78 -29.56 -1.52
C SER A 562 -10.79 -30.28 -0.17
N LEU A 563 -10.45 -31.58 -0.14
CA LEU A 563 -10.35 -32.34 1.11
C LEU A 563 -9.15 -31.89 1.96
N LYS A 564 -8.00 -31.63 1.34
CA LYS A 564 -6.81 -31.11 2.04
C LYS A 564 -7.07 -29.72 2.65
N GLU A 565 -7.82 -28.90 1.94
CA GLU A 565 -8.21 -27.56 2.40
C GLU A 565 -9.16 -27.64 3.62
N LEU A 566 -10.20 -28.48 3.56
CA LEU A 566 -11.11 -28.73 4.69
C LEU A 566 -10.37 -29.30 5.91
N GLU A 567 -9.45 -30.23 5.69
CA GLU A 567 -8.65 -30.81 6.77
C GLU A 567 -7.77 -29.76 7.45
N ARG A 568 -7.22 -28.81 6.67
CA ARG A 568 -6.46 -27.68 7.23
C ARG A 568 -7.35 -26.74 8.05
N LYS A 569 -8.53 -26.39 7.55
CA LYS A 569 -9.52 -25.57 8.31
C LYS A 569 -9.89 -26.25 9.64
N LEU A 570 -10.19 -27.55 9.60
CA LEU A 570 -10.55 -28.34 10.77
C LEU A 570 -9.41 -28.40 11.80
N ARG A 571 -8.17 -28.62 11.37
CA ARG A 571 -7.02 -28.61 12.27
C ARG A 571 -6.90 -27.32 13.06
N THR A 572 -7.16 -26.18 12.42
CA THR A 572 -7.10 -24.87 13.08
C THR A 572 -8.24 -24.70 14.10
N VAL A 573 -9.47 -25.03 13.72
CA VAL A 573 -10.64 -24.97 14.62
C VAL A 573 -10.47 -25.92 15.81
N ASP A 574 -9.95 -27.13 15.59
CA ASP A 574 -9.77 -28.13 16.64
C ASP A 574 -8.69 -27.74 17.63
N ARG A 575 -7.58 -27.15 17.16
CA ARG A 575 -6.56 -26.56 18.05
C ARG A 575 -7.13 -25.43 18.88
N ALA A 576 -7.96 -24.59 18.26
CA ALA A 576 -8.60 -23.49 18.96
C ALA A 576 -9.56 -23.95 20.07
N LEU A 577 -10.42 -24.94 19.77
CA LEU A 577 -11.31 -25.54 20.77
C LEU A 577 -10.52 -26.29 21.86
N ALA A 578 -9.46 -27.02 21.50
CA ALA A 578 -8.62 -27.68 22.48
C ALA A 578 -7.97 -26.67 23.44
N TYR A 579 -7.47 -25.56 22.89
CA TYR A 579 -6.88 -24.47 23.67
C TYR A 579 -7.89 -23.82 24.60
N LEU A 580 -9.05 -23.39 24.08
CA LEU A 580 -10.11 -22.76 24.89
C LEU A 580 -10.57 -23.68 26.03
N THR A 581 -10.64 -25.00 25.81
CA THR A 581 -10.94 -25.98 26.87
C THR A 581 -9.85 -25.99 27.94
N ALA A 582 -8.58 -26.05 27.51
CA ALA A 582 -7.44 -26.13 28.41
C ALA A 582 -7.32 -24.90 29.33
N VAL A 583 -7.74 -23.72 28.85
CA VAL A 583 -7.74 -22.47 29.65
C VAL A 583 -9.06 -22.21 30.39
N GLY A 584 -9.98 -23.18 30.43
CA GLY A 584 -11.24 -23.09 31.17
C GLY A 584 -12.32 -22.22 30.51
N LEU A 585 -12.17 -21.93 29.21
CA LEU A 585 -13.12 -21.17 28.39
C LEU A 585 -14.02 -22.07 27.53
N GLY A 586 -13.99 -23.38 27.74
CA GLY A 586 -14.94 -24.34 27.20
C GLY A 586 -16.15 -24.58 28.13
N PRO A 587 -17.19 -25.29 27.68
CA PRO A 587 -18.32 -25.65 28.53
C PRO A 587 -17.82 -26.50 29.71
N GLY A 588 -18.08 -26.04 30.93
CA GLY A 588 -17.75 -26.77 32.15
C GLY A 588 -18.64 -27.99 32.35
N GLU A 589 -18.08 -29.09 32.87
CA GLU A 589 -18.88 -30.10 33.57
C GLU A 589 -19.45 -29.47 34.86
N PRO A 590 -20.72 -29.72 35.21
CA PRO A 590 -21.27 -29.27 36.48
C PRO A 590 -20.60 -30.03 37.63
N ASP A 591 -20.02 -29.28 38.56
CA ASP A 591 -19.54 -29.65 39.90
C ASP A 591 -18.78 -31.00 40.05
N GLY A 592 -17.45 -30.91 39.96
CA GLY A 592 -16.49 -31.87 40.52
C GLY A 592 -15.34 -31.11 41.20
N PRO A 593 -14.65 -31.68 42.22
CA PRO A 593 -13.94 -30.92 43.24
C PRO A 593 -12.94 -29.93 42.64
N SER A 594 -13.13 -28.66 42.96
CA SER A 594 -12.37 -27.53 42.45
C SER A 594 -10.89 -27.66 42.79
N VAL A 595 -10.06 -27.97 41.80
CA VAL A 595 -8.66 -27.55 41.83
C VAL A 595 -8.63 -26.15 41.23
N SER A 596 -8.32 -25.15 42.03
CA SER A 596 -8.21 -23.76 41.58
C SER A 596 -7.22 -23.65 40.40
N PRO A 597 -7.57 -22.97 39.28
CA PRO A 597 -6.63 -22.64 38.21
C PRO A 597 -5.37 -21.93 38.72
N ALA A 598 -5.50 -21.16 39.80
CA ALA A 598 -4.36 -20.55 40.48
C ALA A 598 -3.41 -21.60 41.07
N ALA A 599 -3.91 -22.73 41.59
CA ALA A 599 -3.08 -23.80 42.16
C ALA A 599 -2.35 -24.63 41.08
N ILE A 600 -2.87 -24.68 39.85
CA ILE A 600 -2.21 -25.33 38.70
C ILE A 600 -1.12 -24.41 38.15
N LEU A 601 -1.43 -23.11 38.01
CA LEU A 601 -0.48 -22.09 37.58
C LEU A 601 0.64 -21.94 38.61
N GLU A 602 0.32 -21.89 39.91
CA GLU A 602 1.28 -21.83 41.01
C GLU A 602 2.19 -23.07 41.03
N ARG A 603 1.67 -24.29 40.81
CA ARG A 603 2.52 -25.49 40.66
C ARG A 603 3.43 -25.46 39.43
N ALA A 604 2.96 -24.91 38.31
CA ALA A 604 3.79 -24.74 37.11
C ALA A 604 4.85 -23.64 37.32
N THR A 605 4.53 -22.61 38.11
CA THR A 605 5.42 -21.49 38.41
C THR A 605 6.45 -21.86 39.48
N ASP A 606 6.08 -22.67 40.48
CA ASP A 606 6.98 -23.27 41.46
C ASP A 606 7.91 -24.31 40.83
N ALA A 607 7.41 -25.08 39.85
CA ALA A 607 8.26 -25.94 39.04
C ALA A 607 9.31 -25.10 38.30
N PHE A 608 8.93 -23.95 37.70
CA PHE A 608 9.86 -23.02 37.04
C PHE A 608 10.86 -22.36 38.00
N ARG A 609 10.41 -21.89 39.18
CA ARG A 609 11.29 -21.33 40.23
C ARG A 609 12.29 -22.35 40.80
N SER A 610 11.97 -23.63 40.77
CA SER A 610 12.89 -24.69 41.22
C SER A 610 14.03 -24.98 40.23
N VAL A 611 13.96 -24.42 39.02
CA VAL A 611 14.96 -24.60 37.94
C VAL A 611 15.82 -23.36 37.67
N ASP A 612 15.35 -22.19 38.07
CA ASP A 612 16.06 -20.90 37.99
C ASP A 612 16.62 -20.57 39.40
N ILE A 613 17.85 -21.04 39.66
CA ILE A 613 18.45 -21.03 41.00
C ILE A 613 19.12 -19.68 41.31
N ASP A 614 19.50 -18.92 40.28
CA ASP A 614 20.17 -17.62 40.39
C ASP A 614 19.27 -16.41 40.08
N GLY A 615 18.05 -16.63 39.60
CA GLY A 615 17.01 -15.61 39.46
C GLY A 615 17.24 -14.68 38.26
N ASP A 616 17.96 -15.16 37.24
CA ASP A 616 18.26 -14.42 36.01
C ASP A 616 17.21 -14.64 34.90
N GLY A 617 16.22 -15.51 35.14
CA GLY A 617 15.16 -15.84 34.19
C GLY A 617 15.53 -16.94 33.18
N ALA A 618 16.69 -17.61 33.32
CA ALA A 618 17.12 -18.71 32.45
C ALA A 618 17.16 -20.06 33.21
N PRO A 619 16.29 -21.03 32.90
CA PRO A 619 16.22 -22.29 33.65
C PRO A 619 17.40 -23.25 33.34
N ASP A 620 17.90 -23.96 34.36
CA ASP A 620 18.91 -25.03 34.18
C ASP A 620 18.39 -26.11 33.20
N PRO A 621 19.05 -26.33 32.04
CA PRO A 621 18.53 -27.18 30.97
C PRO A 621 18.34 -28.65 31.37
N ARG A 622 19.12 -29.16 32.32
CA ARG A 622 19.04 -30.56 32.76
C ARG A 622 17.88 -30.75 33.73
N ARG A 623 17.66 -29.79 34.64
CA ARG A 623 16.54 -29.85 35.59
C ARG A 623 15.21 -29.47 34.94
N ALA A 624 15.20 -28.58 33.96
CA ALA A 624 14.00 -28.25 33.16
C ALA A 624 13.45 -29.49 32.46
N ARG A 625 14.35 -30.34 31.96
CA ARG A 625 14.01 -31.60 31.32
C ARG A 625 13.44 -32.63 32.32
N THR A 626 14.04 -32.76 33.50
CA THR A 626 13.52 -33.62 34.56
C THR A 626 12.14 -33.15 35.06
N ALA A 627 11.96 -31.85 35.28
CA ALA A 627 10.68 -31.28 35.70
C ALA A 627 9.59 -31.45 34.63
N ALA A 628 9.94 -31.34 33.35
CA ALA A 628 9.04 -31.63 32.24
C ALA A 628 8.64 -33.12 32.17
N ASP A 629 9.60 -34.03 32.39
CA ASP A 629 9.34 -35.49 32.41
C ASP A 629 8.49 -35.91 33.62
N ASP A 630 8.68 -35.29 34.78
CA ASP A 630 7.86 -35.50 35.98
C ASP A 630 6.44 -34.93 35.82
N ALA A 631 6.30 -33.73 35.25
CA ALA A 631 5.01 -33.13 34.92
C ALA A 631 4.23 -33.99 33.91
N ARG A 632 4.93 -34.52 32.90
CA ARG A 632 4.35 -35.43 31.89
C ARG A 632 3.90 -36.75 32.52
N SER A 633 4.65 -37.27 33.50
CA SER A 633 4.30 -38.47 34.25
C SER A 633 3.09 -38.25 35.16
N ALA A 634 3.00 -37.08 35.82
CA ALA A 634 1.85 -36.69 36.65
C ALA A 634 0.55 -36.53 35.83
N VAL A 635 0.64 -35.88 34.66
CA VAL A 635 -0.48 -35.76 33.71
C VAL A 635 -0.91 -37.13 33.18
N SER A 636 0.04 -38.00 32.85
CA SER A 636 -0.26 -39.37 32.38
C SER A 636 -0.93 -40.22 33.48
N ALA A 637 -0.51 -40.08 34.73
CA ALA A 637 -1.12 -40.76 35.88
C ALA A 637 -2.54 -40.23 36.19
N PHE A 638 -2.77 -38.93 36.03
CA PHE A 638 -4.09 -38.30 36.16
C PHE A 638 -5.05 -38.79 35.08
N LEU A 639 -4.61 -38.83 33.81
CA LEU A 639 -5.39 -39.36 32.69
C LEU A 639 -5.70 -40.85 32.85
N ARG A 640 -4.78 -41.63 33.45
CA ARG A 640 -5.04 -43.04 33.81
C ARG A 640 -6.11 -43.20 34.89
N ARG A 641 -6.12 -42.34 35.93
CA ARG A 641 -7.16 -42.38 36.97
C ARG A 641 -8.54 -42.01 36.43
N LYS A 642 -8.64 -40.99 35.56
CA LYS A 642 -9.93 -40.58 34.95
C LYS A 642 -10.51 -41.67 34.03
N ARG A 643 -9.65 -42.52 33.45
CA ARG A 643 -10.04 -43.66 32.61
C ARG A 643 -10.53 -44.87 33.41
N VAL A 644 -9.95 -45.12 34.59
CA VAL A 644 -10.41 -46.21 35.49
C VAL A 644 -11.76 -45.86 36.13
N SER A 645 -11.99 -44.59 36.48
CA SER A 645 -13.27 -44.14 37.05
C SER A 645 -14.43 -44.13 36.04
N THR A 646 -14.15 -44.21 34.74
CA THR A 646 -15.18 -44.29 33.69
C THR A 646 -15.49 -45.73 33.27
N GLU A 647 -14.67 -46.71 33.65
CA GLU A 647 -14.92 -48.15 33.41
C GLU A 647 -15.68 -48.83 34.57
N GLU A 648 -15.65 -48.30 35.79
CA GLU A 648 -16.42 -48.84 36.94
C GLU A 648 -17.92 -48.48 36.92
N ASP A 649 -18.34 -47.44 36.18
CA ASP A 649 -19.75 -47.00 36.08
C ASP A 649 -20.52 -47.65 34.90
N ALA A 650 -19.94 -48.65 34.24
CA ALA A 650 -20.52 -49.34 33.07
C ALA A 650 -20.71 -50.86 33.28
N ASP A 651 -21.38 -51.28 34.36
CA ASP A 651 -21.95 -52.64 34.45
C ASP A 651 -23.41 -52.60 34.93
N PRO A 652 -24.40 -52.67 34.03
CA PRO A 652 -25.81 -52.66 34.41
C PRO A 652 -26.41 -54.07 34.45
N LEU A 653 -25.73 -55.09 35.00
CA LEU A 653 -26.37 -56.41 35.19
C LEU A 653 -25.88 -57.14 36.45
N ARG A 654 -26.41 -56.78 37.63
CA ARG A 654 -26.59 -57.72 38.76
C ARG A 654 -27.64 -57.22 39.77
N GLY A 655 -28.75 -57.94 39.82
CA GLY A 655 -29.66 -58.05 40.95
C GLY A 655 -30.49 -59.33 40.76
N PRO A 656 -31.14 -59.89 41.80
CA PRO A 656 -31.15 -59.49 43.22
C PRO A 656 -30.09 -60.19 44.09
#